data_AF-A0A8U8AJJ2-F1
#
_entry.id   AF-A0A8U8AJJ2-F1
#
_cell.length_a   1.000
_cell.length_b   1.000
_cell.length_c   1.000
_cell.angle_alpha   90.00
_cell.angle_beta   90.00
_cell.angle_gamma   90.00
#
_symmetry.space_group_name_H-M   'P 1'
#
loop_
_entity.id
_entity.type
_entity.pdbx_description
1 polymer ?
#
loop_
_entity_poly.entity_id
_entity_poly.type
_entity_poly.pdbx_seq_one_letter_code
_entity_poly.pdbx_strand_id
1 'polypeptide(L)'
;MSEVQGTVEFSVELHKFHNVDLFQRGYYQIRAGLKLPSRIPHRLFATIAGQTGNLCSTCVHENNVYSRIFQILYRNEEIILNETMNFRVHLLLDGERVEDALNEADFQLKLDLHFTDSDQQLRDVPAIPMISSRTLCLHFHPRRGLHHHVPVMFDYFHLSVVSVTVHASLVALHQPLISFARPGKGSWLGKGNLEAGPDQSSMSLENLVFGAGYCKPTSSEVRKLRNDHAYKWHKDLCLLLLNAQRGLHSYYTLIMNEIPDLPQLKLEELSVEETVSQLCMELQLLSNPEKIAEQISKDLAWLCSHLLALWTQFLEVATLHPEVTAYLTQEHHMLRVRRFSEAFFYTEHQKPAVLMFQEGLIQSHAQISTEIRNSDYFTSMPPLPAECLDIDGDWNTLPVIFEDRYTDMPCKGECGSSLADGSPPVYAEMQGLQEIELNDSPASADPASGAHQAERPQEPNSQENKLVANGTGFPLAATEGVALESRKAADVVNMSISCTATCLPFSSVLKETPAMAGSSAKQAAFPITRQPLVLLRLTNVFSSFYQAKEKFKKEMKIEGFLYSDLSVLASDIPYFPPEEEEENLEDGIHLVVCVHGLDGNSADLRLVKTFIELGLPGGKLDFLMSERNQTDTFADFDTMTDRLLDEIIQHIQLYNLSISRISFIGHSLGNVIIRSVLTRPRFRYYLNKLHTFLSLSGPHLGTLYNNSTLVSTGLWLMQKLKKSGSLLQLTFRDNADLRKCFLYQLSQKTGLQYFKNVVLVASPQDRYVPFHSARIEMCKNALKDRHTGPVYAEMINNLLQPLIGAKDCTLIRHNVFHALPNTANTLIGRAAHIAVLDSELFLEKFFLVAGLNYFK
;
A
#
# COMPACT_ATOMS: atom_id res chain seq x y z
N MET A 1 5.65 43.96 -4.10
CA MET A 1 5.02 42.90 -3.30
C MET A 1 5.46 41.59 -3.95
N SER A 2 6.37 40.84 -3.31
CA SER A 2 6.97 39.61 -3.87
C SER A 2 6.71 38.38 -3.00
N GLU A 3 6.30 38.57 -1.76
CA GLU A 3 5.91 37.51 -0.84
C GLU A 3 4.41 37.64 -0.55
N VAL A 4 3.69 36.51 -0.49
CA VAL A 4 2.26 36.39 -0.18
C VAL A 4 2.12 35.49 1.05
N GLN A 5 1.20 35.83 1.95
CA GLN A 5 0.79 34.93 3.03
C GLN A 5 -0.39 34.07 2.57
N GLY A 6 -0.10 32.83 2.18
CA GLY A 6 -1.12 31.81 1.97
C GLY A 6 -1.64 31.26 3.30
N THR A 7 -2.91 30.87 3.36
CA THR A 7 -3.50 30.18 4.51
C THR A 7 -4.30 28.97 4.04
N VAL A 8 -3.87 27.78 4.46
CA VAL A 8 -4.54 26.50 4.21
C VAL A 8 -5.07 25.96 5.54
N GLU A 9 -6.27 25.41 5.52
CA GLU A 9 -6.87 24.73 6.68
C GLU A 9 -7.10 23.26 6.39
N PHE A 10 -6.93 22.43 7.42
CA PHE A 10 -7.17 20.98 7.41
C PHE A 10 -8.10 20.65 8.60
N SER A 11 -9.30 20.15 8.30
CA SER A 11 -10.11 19.35 9.24
C SER A 11 -9.67 17.90 9.12
N VAL A 12 -9.24 17.31 10.23
CA VAL A 12 -8.84 15.90 10.34
C VAL A 12 -9.80 15.23 11.33
N GLU A 13 -10.46 14.17 10.89
CA GLU A 13 -11.57 13.54 11.61
C GLU A 13 -11.22 12.10 11.95
N LEU A 14 -11.24 11.75 13.23
CA LEU A 14 -11.04 10.38 13.70
C LEU A 14 -12.42 9.76 13.97
N HIS A 15 -12.85 8.79 13.17
CA HIS A 15 -14.19 8.22 13.24
C HIS A 15 -14.24 7.03 14.20
N LYS A 16 -13.59 5.91 13.82
CA LYS A 16 -13.50 4.67 14.59
C LYS A 16 -12.04 4.25 14.77
N PHE A 17 -11.75 3.57 15.88
CA PHE A 17 -10.56 2.74 16.06
C PHE A 17 -10.97 1.27 16.18
N HIS A 18 -10.35 0.40 15.38
CA HIS A 18 -10.66 -1.02 15.30
C HIS A 18 -9.50 -1.83 15.86
N ASN A 19 -9.72 -2.56 16.96
CA ASN A 19 -8.75 -3.51 17.48
C ASN A 19 -8.75 -4.80 16.64
N VAL A 20 -7.93 -4.85 15.60
CA VAL A 20 -7.83 -6.02 14.71
C VAL A 20 -7.13 -7.20 15.41
N ASP A 21 -5.94 -7.00 15.99
CA ASP A 21 -5.26 -8.04 16.79
C ASP A 21 -4.20 -7.50 17.77
N LEU A 22 -4.58 -6.57 18.66
CA LEU A 22 -3.71 -6.05 19.72
C LEU A 22 -3.52 -7.07 20.84
N PHE A 23 -2.26 -7.41 21.11
CA PHE A 23 -1.85 -8.33 22.19
C PHE A 23 -2.00 -7.78 23.60
N GLN A 24 -2.12 -6.46 23.76
CA GLN A 24 -2.07 -5.77 25.04
C GLN A 24 -3.45 -5.20 25.40
N ARG A 25 -3.75 -5.19 26.69
CA ARG A 25 -4.96 -4.61 27.29
C ARG A 25 -4.55 -3.42 28.13
N GLY A 26 -5.34 -2.36 28.08
CA GLY A 26 -5.00 -1.11 28.76
C GLY A 26 -5.52 0.10 28.00
N TYR A 27 -4.87 1.23 28.18
CA TYR A 27 -5.28 2.53 27.68
C TYR A 27 -4.47 2.93 26.46
N TYR A 28 -5.17 3.37 25.43
CA TYR A 28 -4.64 3.81 24.15
C TYR A 28 -5.00 5.28 23.89
N GLN A 29 -4.14 5.96 23.14
CA GLN A 29 -4.36 7.32 22.66
C GLN A 29 -3.70 7.48 21.29
N ILE A 30 -4.38 8.17 20.39
CA ILE A 30 -3.84 8.62 19.10
C ILE A 30 -3.40 10.08 19.23
N ARG A 31 -2.21 10.43 18.72
CA ARG A 31 -1.75 11.82 18.61
C ARG A 31 -1.55 12.17 17.15
N ALA A 32 -2.21 13.23 16.70
CA ALA A 32 -2.15 13.74 15.34
C ALA A 32 -1.27 14.99 15.28
N GLY A 33 -0.31 15.02 14.36
CA GLY A 33 0.58 16.17 14.16
C GLY A 33 0.80 16.45 12.68
N LEU A 34 0.31 17.60 12.20
CA LEU A 34 0.59 18.08 10.85
C LEU A 34 2.02 18.63 10.77
N LYS A 35 2.75 18.29 9.72
CA LYS A 35 4.14 18.68 9.46
C LYS A 35 4.31 19.18 8.04
N LEU A 36 5.32 20.03 7.84
CA LEU A 36 5.73 20.57 6.55
C LEU A 36 7.26 20.64 6.49
N PRO A 37 7.89 20.53 5.30
CA PRO A 37 9.32 20.73 5.15
C PRO A 37 9.71 22.16 5.48
N SER A 38 10.87 22.33 6.14
CA SER A 38 11.41 23.65 6.52
C SER A 38 11.83 24.54 5.34
N ARG A 39 11.57 24.13 4.08
CA ARG A 39 11.88 24.90 2.87
C ARG A 39 10.94 26.10 2.66
N ILE A 40 9.68 25.99 3.12
CA ILE A 40 8.71 27.09 3.10
C ILE A 40 8.64 27.67 4.53
N PRO A 41 8.91 28.97 4.76
CA PRO A 41 8.69 29.59 6.06
C PRO A 41 7.20 29.58 6.40
N HIS A 42 6.83 28.97 7.53
CA HIS A 42 5.42 28.76 7.87
C HIS A 42 5.16 28.96 9.37
N ARG A 43 3.87 29.05 9.72
CA ARG A 43 3.36 28.90 11.09
C ARG A 43 2.19 27.92 11.08
N LEU A 44 2.24 26.95 11.98
CA LEU A 44 1.16 26.00 12.25
C LEU A 44 0.42 26.40 13.52
N PHE A 45 -0.90 26.25 13.52
CA PHE A 45 -1.75 26.33 14.70
C PHE A 45 -2.70 25.13 14.71
N ALA A 46 -2.78 24.41 15.83
CA ALA A 46 -3.70 23.30 16.03
C ALA A 46 -4.82 23.67 17.01
N THR A 47 -6.04 23.22 16.73
CA THR A 47 -7.27 23.55 17.46
C THR A 47 -8.24 22.36 17.44
N ILE A 48 -9.25 22.37 18.32
CA ILE A 48 -10.23 21.29 18.50
C ILE A 48 -11.63 21.91 18.53
N ALA A 49 -12.60 21.24 17.90
CA ALA A 49 -14.02 21.62 18.01
C ALA A 49 -14.61 21.13 19.35
N GLY A 50 -15.33 22.01 20.08
CA GLY A 50 -16.13 21.61 21.24
C GLY A 50 -15.37 21.22 22.52
N GLN A 51 -14.65 22.16 23.15
CA GLN A 51 -14.00 21.92 24.43
C GLN A 51 -14.99 21.52 25.55
N THR A 52 -14.80 20.32 26.12
CA THR A 52 -15.44 19.90 27.38
C THR A 52 -14.36 19.52 28.40
N GLY A 53 -14.26 20.27 29.49
CA GLY A 53 -13.07 20.29 30.36
C GLY A 53 -12.93 19.12 31.33
N ASN A 54 -12.55 17.93 30.83
CA ASN A 54 -12.18 16.75 31.63
C ASN A 54 -10.76 16.29 31.29
N LEU A 55 -10.03 15.67 32.23
CA LEU A 55 -8.63 15.24 32.00
C LEU A 55 -8.44 14.16 30.92
N CYS A 56 -9.52 13.50 30.48
CA CYS A 56 -9.49 12.53 29.39
C CYS A 56 -10.09 13.07 28.07
N SER A 57 -10.38 14.37 27.97
CA SER A 57 -10.83 14.99 26.71
C SER A 57 -9.69 15.11 25.71
N THR A 58 -10.05 15.26 24.44
CA THR A 58 -9.18 15.75 23.37
C THR A 58 -8.43 17.01 23.83
N CYS A 59 -7.13 17.14 23.55
CA CYS A 59 -6.34 18.33 23.95
C CYS A 59 -5.22 18.69 22.96
N VAL A 60 -4.72 19.93 22.99
CA VAL A 60 -3.63 20.39 22.11
C VAL A 60 -2.34 20.55 22.92
N HIS A 61 -1.25 19.97 22.44
CA HIS A 61 0.07 20.07 23.06
C HIS A 61 1.17 20.19 21.98
N GLU A 62 1.95 21.27 22.02
CA GLU A 62 3.02 21.57 21.05
C GLU A 62 2.59 21.46 19.57
N ASN A 63 1.41 22.01 19.23
CA ASN A 63 0.75 21.91 17.92
C ASN A 63 0.37 20.49 17.45
N ASN A 64 0.50 19.47 18.30
CA ASN A 64 -0.11 18.16 18.08
C ASN A 64 -1.47 18.12 18.80
N VAL A 65 -2.44 17.42 18.21
CA VAL A 65 -3.75 17.17 18.82
C VAL A 65 -3.78 15.75 19.36
N TYR A 66 -4.08 15.63 20.65
CA TYR A 66 -4.19 14.37 21.36
C TYR A 66 -5.66 13.99 21.40
N SER A 67 -6.01 12.80 20.92
CA SER A 67 -7.35 12.22 21.09
C SER A 67 -7.69 11.97 22.55
N ARG A 68 -8.99 11.81 22.84
CA ARG A 68 -9.44 11.23 24.11
C ARG A 68 -8.74 9.90 24.38
N ILE A 69 -8.42 9.62 25.64
CA ILE A 69 -7.90 8.31 26.03
C ILE A 69 -9.06 7.30 25.96
N PHE A 70 -8.80 6.12 25.39
CA PHE A 70 -9.75 5.02 25.33
C PHE A 70 -9.13 3.73 25.87
N GLN A 71 -9.95 2.82 26.37
CA GLN A 71 -9.50 1.53 26.91
C GLN A 71 -9.86 0.41 25.93
N ILE A 72 -8.98 -0.58 25.83
CA ILE A 72 -9.20 -1.80 25.05
C ILE A 72 -9.11 -3.00 25.99
N LEU A 73 -10.15 -3.83 25.95
CA LEU A 73 -10.41 -4.95 26.86
C LEU A 73 -10.63 -6.27 26.10
N TYR A 74 -11.11 -6.21 24.86
CA TYR A 74 -11.48 -7.36 24.04
C TYR A 74 -10.77 -7.32 22.68
N ARG A 75 -10.61 -8.50 22.05
CA ARG A 75 -10.15 -8.65 20.67
C ARG A 75 -11.32 -8.33 19.73
N ASN A 76 -11.07 -7.78 18.54
CA ASN A 76 -12.11 -7.35 17.60
C ASN A 76 -13.05 -6.28 18.22
N GLU A 77 -12.52 -5.44 19.12
CA GLU A 77 -13.28 -4.36 19.77
C GLU A 77 -13.21 -3.07 18.95
N GLU A 78 -14.38 -2.48 18.65
CA GLU A 78 -14.48 -1.18 18.00
C GLU A 78 -14.70 -0.06 19.01
N ILE A 79 -13.99 1.05 18.83
CA ILE A 79 -14.08 2.25 19.65
C ILE A 79 -14.46 3.43 18.76
N ILE A 80 -15.68 3.94 18.90
CA ILE A 80 -16.11 5.19 18.23
C ILE A 80 -15.38 6.37 18.88
N LEU A 81 -14.63 7.14 18.08
CA LEU A 81 -13.93 8.35 18.49
C LEU A 81 -14.77 9.59 18.19
N ASN A 82 -15.15 9.76 16.92
CA ASN A 82 -15.86 10.92 16.36
C ASN A 82 -15.29 12.27 16.83
N GLU A 83 -13.96 12.46 16.67
CA GLU A 83 -13.24 13.68 17.07
C GLU A 83 -12.75 14.48 15.85
N THR A 84 -12.93 15.80 15.86
CA THR A 84 -12.47 16.71 14.80
C THR A 84 -11.28 17.58 15.26
N MET A 85 -10.18 17.51 14.52
CA MET A 85 -8.89 18.13 14.81
C MET A 85 -8.55 19.13 13.70
N ASN A 86 -8.47 20.42 14.03
CA ASN A 86 -8.38 21.50 13.04
C ASN A 86 -6.97 22.12 13.04
N PHE A 87 -6.25 22.01 11.92
CA PHE A 87 -4.92 22.56 11.70
C PHE A 87 -4.97 23.72 10.69
N ARG A 88 -4.55 24.92 11.11
CA ARG A 88 -4.41 26.10 10.24
C ARG A 88 -2.93 26.35 9.97
N VAL A 89 -2.55 26.38 8.70
CA VAL A 89 -1.18 26.62 8.23
C VAL A 89 -1.10 27.96 7.51
N HIS A 90 -0.29 28.88 8.02
CA HIS A 90 0.09 30.09 7.29
C HIS A 90 1.46 29.89 6.64
N LEU A 91 1.58 30.20 5.35
CA LEU A 91 2.75 29.95 4.51
C LEU A 91 3.23 31.27 3.90
N LEU A 92 4.53 31.54 3.96
CA LEU A 92 5.15 32.64 3.22
C LEU A 92 5.58 32.13 1.85
N LEU A 93 4.83 32.53 0.82
CA LEU A 93 4.93 32.03 -0.56
C LEU A 93 5.50 33.10 -1.49
N ASP A 94 6.15 32.68 -2.57
CA ASP A 94 6.53 33.56 -3.68
C ASP A 94 5.25 34.00 -4.43
N GLY A 95 5.05 35.31 -4.56
CA GLY A 95 3.89 35.89 -5.20
C GLY A 95 3.72 35.56 -6.70
N GLU A 96 4.78 35.12 -7.38
CA GLU A 96 4.72 34.69 -8.79
C GLU A 96 4.55 33.16 -8.93
N ARG A 97 4.70 32.39 -7.84
CA ARG A 97 4.61 30.91 -7.83
C ARG A 97 3.71 30.36 -6.72
N VAL A 98 2.66 31.10 -6.32
CA VAL A 98 1.75 30.70 -5.23
C VAL A 98 1.10 29.34 -5.47
N GLU A 99 0.62 29.08 -6.70
CA GLU A 99 0.00 27.80 -7.04
C GLU A 99 1.01 26.64 -7.07
N ASP A 100 2.15 26.81 -7.72
CA ASP A 100 3.23 25.81 -7.71
C ASP A 100 3.67 25.49 -6.27
N ALA A 101 3.95 26.50 -5.46
CA ALA A 101 4.48 26.34 -4.10
C ALA A 101 3.47 25.70 -3.14
N LEU A 102 2.18 25.75 -3.44
CA LEU A 102 1.13 25.01 -2.73
C LEU A 102 0.96 23.57 -3.25
N ASN A 103 1.09 23.33 -4.56
CA ASN A 103 1.07 21.98 -5.13
C ASN A 103 2.31 21.15 -4.78
N GLU A 104 3.49 21.78 -4.72
CA GLU A 104 4.74 21.12 -4.30
C GLU A 104 4.84 20.98 -2.75
N ALA A 105 3.87 21.46 -1.97
CA ALA A 105 3.97 21.47 -0.51
C ALA A 105 3.72 20.07 0.07
N ASP A 106 4.79 19.46 0.57
CA ASP A 106 4.82 18.18 1.28
C ASP A 106 4.16 18.32 2.68
N PHE A 107 2.82 18.34 2.70
CA PHE A 107 2.02 18.30 3.92
C PHE A 107 1.97 16.85 4.43
N GLN A 108 2.40 16.63 5.68
CA GLN A 108 2.47 15.29 6.28
C GLN A 108 1.66 15.23 7.58
N LEU A 109 0.63 14.39 7.63
CA LEU A 109 -0.11 14.10 8.85
C LEU A 109 0.48 12.86 9.54
N LYS A 110 1.21 13.06 10.63
CA LYS A 110 1.73 11.98 11.48
C LYS A 110 0.66 11.57 12.48
N LEU A 111 0.42 10.26 12.57
CA LEU A 111 -0.51 9.63 13.51
C LEU A 111 0.26 8.65 14.39
N ASP A 112 0.31 8.95 15.68
CA ASP A 112 1.09 8.21 16.67
C ASP A 112 0.17 7.47 17.62
N LEU A 113 0.33 6.14 17.71
CA LEU A 113 -0.37 5.31 18.66
C LEU A 113 0.45 5.22 19.95
N HIS A 114 -0.15 5.64 21.06
CA HIS A 114 0.40 5.62 22.40
C HIS A 114 -0.35 4.60 23.28
N PHE A 115 0.36 3.98 24.23
CA PHE A 115 -0.20 2.95 25.11
C PHE A 115 0.34 3.03 26.54
N THR A 116 -0.52 2.70 27.52
CA THR A 116 -0.12 2.38 28.90
C THR A 116 -1.11 1.41 29.56
N ASP A 117 -0.60 0.50 30.38
CA ASP A 117 -1.36 -0.36 31.29
C ASP A 117 -1.54 0.26 32.70
N SER A 118 -1.01 1.47 32.93
CA SER A 118 -0.83 2.05 34.25
C SER A 118 -1.68 3.30 34.51
N ASP A 119 -2.65 3.18 35.42
CA ASP A 119 -3.46 4.29 35.95
C ASP A 119 -2.63 5.43 36.59
N GLN A 120 -1.34 5.20 36.86
CA GLN A 120 -0.42 6.24 37.35
C GLN A 120 0.09 7.11 36.19
N GLN A 121 0.38 6.53 35.03
CA GLN A 121 0.85 7.26 33.84
C GLN A 121 -0.26 8.11 33.20
N LEU A 122 -1.53 7.73 33.39
CA LEU A 122 -2.68 8.56 32.99
C LEU A 122 -2.71 9.96 33.65
N ARG A 123 -1.91 10.19 34.71
CA ARG A 123 -1.79 11.50 35.39
C ARG A 123 -0.76 12.42 34.72
N ASP A 124 0.10 11.87 33.87
CA ASP A 124 1.12 12.57 33.09
C ASP A 124 1.01 12.13 31.62
N VAL A 125 -0.13 12.49 31.01
CA VAL A 125 -0.50 12.07 29.65
C VAL A 125 0.62 12.27 28.63
N PRO A 126 1.35 13.41 28.56
CA PRO A 126 2.46 13.58 27.62
C PRO A 126 3.51 12.46 27.68
N ALA A 127 3.81 11.94 28.87
CA ALA A 127 4.83 10.91 29.11
C ALA A 127 4.43 9.47 28.72
N ILE A 128 3.17 9.23 28.34
CA ILE A 128 2.73 7.91 27.83
C ILE A 128 3.53 7.57 26.55
N PRO A 129 4.19 6.39 26.46
CA PRO A 129 5.06 6.07 25.34
C PRO A 129 4.31 5.84 24.02
N MET A 130 4.96 6.22 22.91
CA MET A 130 4.54 5.87 21.55
C MET A 130 4.94 4.42 21.27
N ILE A 131 4.00 3.61 20.78
CA ILE A 131 4.21 2.20 20.43
C ILE A 131 4.23 1.97 18.91
N SER A 132 3.45 2.74 18.15
CA SER A 132 3.41 2.69 16.68
C SER A 132 3.26 4.08 16.09
N SER A 133 3.60 4.25 14.82
CA SER A 133 3.53 5.52 14.09
C SER A 133 3.28 5.28 12.61
N ARG A 134 2.43 6.11 12.00
CA ARG A 134 2.19 6.19 10.56
C ARG A 134 2.25 7.65 10.11
N THR A 135 2.68 7.90 8.88
CA THR A 135 2.73 9.25 8.31
C THR A 135 2.02 9.25 6.96
N LEU A 136 0.95 10.04 6.86
CA LEU A 136 0.19 10.27 5.64
C LEU A 136 0.78 11.46 4.89
N CYS A 137 1.20 11.26 3.64
CA CYS A 137 1.44 12.35 2.69
C CYS A 137 0.09 12.84 2.17
N LEU A 138 -0.16 14.15 2.29
CA LEU A 138 -1.42 14.79 1.91
C LEU A 138 -1.24 15.60 0.61
N HIS A 139 -1.71 15.05 -0.51
CA HIS A 139 -1.52 15.63 -1.85
C HIS A 139 -2.55 16.74 -2.13
N PHE A 140 -2.34 17.87 -1.47
CA PHE A 140 -3.20 19.05 -1.52
C PHE A 140 -3.09 19.82 -2.86
N HIS A 141 -4.24 20.17 -3.46
CA HIS A 141 -4.29 20.97 -4.69
C HIS A 141 -5.04 22.31 -4.45
N PRO A 142 -4.42 23.48 -4.67
CA PRO A 142 -4.94 24.76 -4.17
C PRO A 142 -6.27 25.20 -4.81
N ARG A 143 -6.60 24.73 -6.02
CA ARG A 143 -7.92 24.96 -6.66
C ARG A 143 -9.00 23.93 -6.31
N ARG A 144 -8.66 22.78 -5.70
CA ARG A 144 -9.59 21.64 -5.51
C ARG A 144 -9.74 21.23 -4.04
N GLY A 145 -8.86 21.71 -3.16
CA GLY A 145 -8.72 21.20 -1.81
C GLY A 145 -8.07 19.80 -1.78
N LEU A 146 -8.32 19.10 -0.68
CA LEU A 146 -8.11 17.66 -0.51
C LEU A 146 -9.25 17.15 0.35
N HIS A 147 -10.01 16.16 -0.11
CA HIS A 147 -11.16 15.62 0.60
C HIS A 147 -11.14 14.10 0.43
N HIS A 148 -10.64 13.37 1.43
CA HIS A 148 -10.35 11.94 1.30
C HIS A 148 -10.43 11.18 2.63
N HIS A 149 -10.82 9.91 2.56
CA HIS A 149 -10.77 8.97 3.69
C HIS A 149 -9.54 8.07 3.57
N VAL A 150 -8.98 7.64 4.70
CA VAL A 150 -7.94 6.61 4.77
C VAL A 150 -8.12 5.74 6.03
N PRO A 151 -8.25 4.41 5.90
CA PRO A 151 -8.13 3.48 7.03
C PRO A 151 -6.65 3.24 7.34
N VAL A 152 -6.12 3.93 8.35
CA VAL A 152 -4.69 3.89 8.71
C VAL A 152 -4.40 2.69 9.61
N MET A 153 -3.80 1.65 9.02
CA MET A 153 -3.35 0.44 9.72
C MET A 153 -1.98 0.65 10.39
N PHE A 154 -1.92 0.46 11.71
CA PHE A 154 -0.66 0.41 12.47
C PHE A 154 0.10 -0.90 12.23
N ASP A 155 1.38 -0.94 12.62
CA ASP A 155 2.30 -2.04 12.29
C ASP A 155 1.87 -3.42 12.80
N TYR A 156 2.42 -4.48 12.20
CA TYR A 156 2.27 -5.89 12.60
C TYR A 156 2.17 -6.14 14.12
N PHE A 157 2.99 -5.53 14.98
CA PHE A 157 2.95 -5.76 16.43
C PHE A 157 1.78 -5.07 17.13
N HIS A 158 1.24 -4.02 16.50
CA HIS A 158 0.15 -3.18 16.99
C HIS A 158 -1.06 -3.19 16.05
N LEU A 159 -1.32 -4.34 15.43
CA LEU A 159 -2.28 -4.54 14.33
C LEU A 159 -3.68 -4.02 14.69
N SER A 160 -3.97 -2.81 14.21
CA SER A 160 -5.18 -2.04 14.51
C SER A 160 -5.35 -0.93 13.48
N VAL A 161 -6.57 -0.42 13.32
CA VAL A 161 -6.89 0.56 12.26
C VAL A 161 -7.64 1.75 12.82
N VAL A 162 -7.10 2.96 12.64
CA VAL A 162 -7.89 4.20 12.81
C VAL A 162 -8.47 4.64 11.47
N SER A 163 -9.78 4.87 11.45
CA SER A 163 -10.53 5.40 10.32
C SER A 163 -10.47 6.93 10.35
N VAL A 164 -9.88 7.53 9.31
CA VAL A 164 -9.53 8.97 9.26
C VAL A 164 -10.11 9.61 8.00
N THR A 165 -10.82 10.73 8.13
CA THR A 165 -11.12 11.62 7.00
C THR A 165 -10.30 12.90 7.10
N VAL A 166 -9.82 13.40 5.96
CA VAL A 166 -9.12 14.68 5.85
C VAL A 166 -9.85 15.54 4.83
N HIS A 167 -10.36 16.69 5.28
CA HIS A 167 -10.82 17.77 4.42
C HIS A 167 -9.87 18.96 4.56
N ALA A 168 -9.40 19.52 3.45
CA ALA A 168 -8.53 20.69 3.45
C ALA A 168 -8.83 21.64 2.30
N SER A 169 -8.65 22.95 2.53
CA SER A 169 -8.87 23.99 1.53
C SER A 169 -7.89 25.15 1.67
N LEU A 170 -7.59 25.82 0.56
CA LEU A 170 -7.03 27.17 0.58
C LEU A 170 -8.16 28.10 1.06
N VAL A 171 -7.95 28.83 2.16
CA VAL A 171 -8.98 29.72 2.72
C VAL A 171 -8.65 31.20 2.56
N ALA A 172 -7.36 31.56 2.40
CA ALA A 172 -6.98 32.95 2.18
C ALA A 172 -5.61 33.15 1.51
N LEU A 173 -5.49 34.27 0.79
CA LEU A 173 -4.23 34.86 0.29
C LEU A 173 -4.18 36.33 0.76
N HIS A 174 -3.19 36.69 1.57
CA HIS A 174 -3.04 38.04 2.14
C HIS A 174 -1.64 38.61 1.87
N GLN A 175 -1.46 39.92 2.09
CA GLN A 175 -0.12 40.46 2.33
C GLN A 175 0.48 39.84 3.62
N PRO A 176 1.80 39.60 3.69
CA PRO A 176 2.43 39.01 4.87
C PRO A 176 2.51 39.99 6.04
N LEU A 177 1.47 39.96 6.88
CA LEU A 177 1.34 40.76 8.11
C LEU A 177 1.89 40.03 9.35
N ILE A 178 2.21 38.73 9.23
CA ILE A 178 2.72 37.89 10.32
C ILE A 178 4.24 37.69 10.15
N SER A 179 5.01 37.71 11.23
CA SER A 179 6.46 37.46 11.18
C SER A 179 6.78 35.97 11.03
N PHE A 180 7.57 35.61 10.02
CA PHE A 180 7.99 34.23 9.77
C PHE A 180 9.43 33.99 10.23
N ALA A 181 9.65 32.93 11.01
CA ALA A 181 11.00 32.49 11.35
C ALA A 181 11.67 31.89 10.11
N ARG A 182 12.60 32.64 9.50
CA ARG A 182 13.37 32.15 8.35
C ARG A 182 14.38 31.09 8.80
N PRO A 183 14.53 29.95 8.08
CA PRO A 183 15.60 29.00 8.34
C PRO A 183 16.96 29.68 8.29
N GLY A 184 17.73 29.57 9.37
CA GLY A 184 19.03 30.25 9.47
C GLY A 184 20.03 29.67 8.48
N LYS A 185 20.53 30.51 7.55
CA LYS A 185 21.72 30.16 6.75
C LYS A 185 22.90 29.96 7.70
N GLY A 186 23.38 28.73 7.83
CA GLY A 186 24.56 28.39 8.63
C GLY A 186 25.81 29.10 8.12
N SER A 187 26.17 30.22 8.74
CA SER A 187 27.34 31.03 8.37
C SER A 187 28.63 30.41 8.90
N TRP A 188 29.04 29.27 8.35
CA TRP A 188 30.27 28.58 8.73
C TRP A 188 31.38 28.74 7.69
N LEU A 189 31.93 29.96 7.61
CA LEU A 189 33.32 30.24 7.19
C LEU A 189 33.63 31.74 7.39
N GLY A 190 34.46 32.06 8.38
CA GLY A 190 34.81 33.44 8.74
C GLY A 190 35.96 33.49 9.74
N LYS A 191 37.19 33.31 9.25
CA LYS A 191 38.37 33.13 10.10
C LYS A 191 39.09 34.46 10.36
N GLY A 192 38.90 35.01 11.56
CA GLY A 192 39.84 35.89 12.25
C GLY A 192 40.05 37.32 11.73
N ASN A 193 39.65 38.30 12.54
CA ASN A 193 40.62 39.23 13.15
C ASN A 193 40.02 39.86 14.41
N LEU A 194 40.88 40.31 15.33
CA LEU A 194 40.50 41.20 16.43
C LEU A 194 40.68 42.65 15.95
N GLU A 195 39.72 43.53 16.25
CA GLU A 195 39.99 44.79 16.97
C GLU A 195 38.69 45.59 17.26
N ALA A 196 38.82 46.60 18.12
CA ALA A 196 37.89 47.69 18.44
C ALA A 196 36.56 47.40 19.21
N GLY A 197 36.42 48.10 20.35
CA GLY A 197 35.13 48.67 20.79
C GLY A 197 34.29 47.87 21.80
N PRO A 198 34.21 48.31 23.07
CA PRO A 198 33.15 47.89 23.98
C PRO A 198 31.97 48.89 23.93
N ASP A 199 30.80 48.50 23.40
CA ASP A 199 29.61 49.34 23.59
C ASP A 199 28.26 48.60 23.66
N GLN A 200 27.45 49.11 24.60
CA GLN A 200 26.02 48.94 24.89
C GLN A 200 25.18 47.81 24.23
N SER A 201 24.83 46.82 25.05
CA SER A 201 23.73 45.87 24.82
C SER A 201 22.35 46.51 24.99
N SER A 202 21.87 47.26 24.00
CA SER A 202 20.48 47.72 23.96
C SER A 202 19.55 46.64 23.39
N MET A 203 18.81 45.93 24.26
CA MET A 203 17.63 45.19 23.80
C MET A 203 16.56 46.20 23.39
N SER A 204 16.15 46.18 22.12
CA SER A 204 15.01 46.98 21.66
C SER A 204 13.71 46.45 22.28
N LEU A 205 12.76 47.35 22.55
CA LEU A 205 11.41 46.97 22.98
C LEU A 205 10.74 46.06 21.93
N GLU A 206 11.07 46.23 20.65
CA GLU A 206 10.57 45.39 19.56
C GLU A 206 11.03 43.93 19.68
N ASN A 207 12.28 43.67 20.07
CA ASN A 207 12.76 42.30 20.33
C ASN A 207 12.09 41.65 21.55
N LEU A 208 11.73 42.47 22.56
CA LEU A 208 11.04 42.00 23.76
C LEU A 208 9.56 41.67 23.49
N VAL A 209 8.92 42.37 22.55
CA VAL A 209 7.48 42.23 22.23
C VAL A 209 7.23 41.25 21.08
N PHE A 210 8.10 41.18 20.07
CA PHE A 210 7.90 40.37 18.84
C PHE A 210 8.90 39.21 18.69
N GLY A 211 9.85 39.06 19.61
CA GLY A 211 10.80 37.95 19.68
C GLY A 211 12.06 38.12 18.81
N ALA A 212 13.12 37.41 19.18
CA ALA A 212 14.39 37.38 18.48
C ALA A 212 14.28 36.64 17.13
N GLY A 213 13.83 37.37 16.11
CA GLY A 213 13.48 36.84 14.78
C GLY A 213 12.53 37.73 13.98
N TYR A 214 12.06 38.84 14.57
CA TYR A 214 11.19 39.82 13.90
C TYR A 214 11.88 40.51 12.71
N CYS A 215 11.65 39.98 11.50
CA CYS A 215 11.84 40.74 10.27
C CYS A 215 10.72 41.78 10.13
N LYS A 216 11.04 43.03 10.46
CA LYS A 216 10.26 44.20 10.04
C LYS A 216 10.20 44.22 8.50
N PRO A 217 9.04 44.42 7.84
CA PRO A 217 9.02 44.63 6.39
C PRO A 217 9.90 45.84 6.06
N THR A 218 10.91 45.66 5.21
CA THR A 218 11.97 46.66 5.00
C THR A 218 11.43 47.89 4.28
N SER A 219 11.24 48.98 5.02
CA SER A 219 10.71 50.25 4.53
C SER A 219 11.73 51.07 3.71
N SER A 220 12.43 50.42 2.77
CA SER A 220 13.48 51.06 1.95
C SER A 220 13.85 50.27 0.68
N GLU A 221 12.98 50.25 -0.32
CA GLU A 221 13.37 50.53 -1.72
C GLU A 221 12.12 50.67 -2.61
N VAL A 222 11.73 51.91 -2.94
CA VAL A 222 10.70 52.16 -3.96
C VAL A 222 11.32 51.99 -5.35
N ARG A 223 11.67 50.74 -5.69
CA ARG A 223 11.75 50.34 -7.09
C ARG A 223 10.37 50.61 -7.67
N LYS A 224 10.30 51.40 -8.75
CA LYS A 224 9.03 51.67 -9.44
C LYS A 224 8.42 50.34 -9.88
N LEU A 225 7.43 49.88 -9.13
CA LEU A 225 6.60 48.75 -9.51
C LEU A 225 5.96 49.14 -10.85
N ARG A 226 6.28 48.42 -11.93
CA ARG A 226 5.54 48.58 -13.19
C ARG A 226 4.09 48.24 -12.87
N ASN A 227 3.15 49.14 -13.13
CA ASN A 227 1.74 48.90 -12.79
C ASN A 227 1.25 47.58 -13.43
N ASP A 228 1.72 47.28 -14.64
CA ASP A 228 1.57 46.01 -15.36
C ASP A 228 1.85 44.76 -14.49
N HIS A 229 2.88 44.80 -13.64
CA HIS A 229 3.24 43.72 -12.72
C HIS A 229 2.27 43.62 -11.55
N ALA A 230 1.86 44.75 -10.98
CA ALA A 230 0.85 44.81 -9.92
C ALA A 230 -0.52 44.30 -10.41
N TYR A 231 -0.93 44.67 -11.62
CA TYR A 231 -2.17 44.21 -12.25
C TYR A 231 -2.14 42.71 -12.55
N LYS A 232 -1.02 42.17 -13.06
CA LYS A 232 -0.87 40.71 -13.24
C LYS A 232 -0.95 40.00 -11.89
N TRP A 233 -0.16 40.42 -10.90
CA TRP A 233 -0.13 39.79 -9.58
C TRP A 233 -1.49 39.80 -8.89
N HIS A 234 -2.23 40.92 -8.94
CA HIS A 234 -3.62 41.00 -8.47
C HIS A 234 -4.53 40.00 -9.19
N LYS A 235 -4.50 40.00 -10.53
CA LYS A 235 -5.31 39.09 -11.35
C LYS A 235 -5.05 37.62 -11.00
N ASP A 236 -3.78 37.22 -10.93
CA ASP A 236 -3.39 35.83 -10.71
C ASP A 236 -3.80 35.35 -9.30
N LEU A 237 -3.69 36.20 -8.26
CA LEU A 237 -4.16 35.89 -6.91
C LEU A 237 -5.70 35.82 -6.81
N CYS A 238 -6.41 36.77 -7.43
CA CYS A 238 -7.88 36.76 -7.44
C CYS A 238 -8.42 35.54 -8.19
N LEU A 239 -7.80 35.20 -9.32
CA LEU A 239 -8.12 34.01 -10.11
C LEU A 239 -7.87 32.73 -9.32
N LEU A 240 -6.82 32.65 -8.49
CA LEU A 240 -6.55 31.48 -7.65
C LEU A 240 -7.61 31.31 -6.55
N LEU A 241 -8.00 32.39 -5.86
CA LEU A 241 -9.07 32.35 -4.84
C LEU A 241 -10.43 31.95 -5.44
N LEU A 242 -10.81 32.54 -6.58
CA LEU A 242 -12.07 32.21 -7.26
C LEU A 242 -12.08 30.78 -7.81
N ASN A 243 -10.94 30.27 -8.29
CA ASN A 243 -10.84 28.86 -8.67
C ASN A 243 -10.94 27.91 -7.47
N ALA A 244 -10.39 28.27 -6.30
CA ALA A 244 -10.56 27.49 -5.07
C ALA A 244 -12.02 27.46 -4.61
N GLN A 245 -12.72 28.60 -4.66
CA GLN A 245 -14.15 28.69 -4.35
C GLN A 245 -14.99 27.83 -5.31
N ARG A 246 -14.76 27.96 -6.63
CA ARG A 246 -15.44 27.13 -7.64
C ARG A 246 -15.14 25.65 -7.46
N GLY A 247 -13.88 25.28 -7.17
CA GLY A 247 -13.51 23.89 -6.93
C GLY A 247 -14.25 23.25 -5.76
N LEU A 248 -14.42 24.00 -4.66
CA LEU A 248 -15.17 23.54 -3.49
C LEU A 248 -16.69 23.42 -3.79
N HIS A 249 -17.29 24.38 -4.51
CA HIS A 249 -18.68 24.26 -5.00
C HIS A 249 -18.86 23.04 -5.92
N SER A 250 -17.96 22.85 -6.89
CA SER A 250 -18.00 21.71 -7.83
C SER A 250 -17.87 20.38 -7.10
N TYR A 251 -16.99 20.29 -6.12
CA TYR A 251 -16.80 19.09 -5.31
C TYR A 251 -18.03 18.80 -4.43
N TYR A 252 -18.59 19.81 -3.77
CA TYR A 252 -19.82 19.65 -2.99
C TYR A 252 -21.01 19.21 -3.85
N THR A 253 -21.16 19.81 -5.04
CA THR A 253 -22.19 19.45 -6.02
C THR A 253 -22.03 18.00 -6.48
N LEU A 254 -20.80 17.51 -6.62
CA LEU A 254 -20.52 16.11 -6.92
C LEU A 254 -20.99 15.19 -5.79
N ILE A 255 -20.67 15.49 -4.52
CA ILE A 255 -21.16 14.69 -3.38
C ILE A 255 -22.71 14.69 -3.35
N MET A 256 -23.38 15.84 -3.52
CA MET A 256 -24.84 15.89 -3.48
C MET A 256 -25.54 15.10 -4.61
N ASN A 257 -24.86 14.84 -5.73
CA ASN A 257 -25.41 13.97 -6.78
C ASN A 257 -25.38 12.49 -6.38
N GLU A 258 -24.38 12.08 -5.59
CA GLU A 258 -24.23 10.73 -5.05
C GLU A 258 -25.01 10.53 -3.72
N ILE A 259 -25.22 11.62 -2.96
CA ILE A 259 -25.91 11.66 -1.65
C ILE A 259 -26.99 12.77 -1.68
N PRO A 260 -28.20 12.48 -2.21
CA PRO A 260 -29.23 13.51 -2.47
C PRO A 260 -29.87 14.15 -1.24
N ASP A 261 -29.74 13.54 -0.06
CA ASP A 261 -30.34 14.04 1.19
C ASP A 261 -29.47 15.11 1.90
N LEU A 262 -28.32 15.47 1.34
CA LEU A 262 -27.46 16.53 1.88
C LEU A 262 -28.12 17.92 1.76
N PRO A 263 -28.01 18.78 2.80
CA PRO A 263 -28.49 20.17 2.74
C PRO A 263 -27.89 20.99 1.59
N GLN A 264 -28.68 21.84 0.94
CA GLN A 264 -28.13 22.81 -0.02
C GLN A 264 -27.32 23.91 0.70
N LEU A 265 -26.14 24.24 0.16
CA LEU A 265 -25.35 25.39 0.59
C LEU A 265 -26.10 26.70 0.33
N LYS A 266 -25.87 27.71 1.17
CA LYS A 266 -26.63 28.98 1.18
C LYS A 266 -25.90 30.12 0.46
N LEU A 267 -24.71 29.85 -0.09
CA LEU A 267 -23.88 30.82 -0.79
C LEU A 267 -24.06 30.69 -2.30
N GLU A 268 -24.19 31.83 -2.96
CA GLU A 268 -24.24 31.96 -4.42
C GLU A 268 -22.85 31.77 -5.04
N GLU A 269 -22.77 31.05 -6.17
CA GLU A 269 -21.50 30.79 -6.85
C GLU A 269 -21.02 32.05 -7.59
N LEU A 270 -19.81 32.52 -7.29
CA LEU A 270 -19.23 33.69 -7.96
C LEU A 270 -18.69 33.31 -9.35
N SER A 271 -19.25 33.93 -10.39
CA SER A 271 -18.76 33.84 -11.77
C SER A 271 -17.30 34.30 -11.86
N VAL A 272 -16.40 33.34 -12.12
CA VAL A 272 -14.93 33.57 -12.09
C VAL A 272 -14.51 34.64 -13.10
N GLU A 273 -15.06 34.58 -14.31
CA GLU A 273 -14.64 35.42 -15.44
C GLU A 273 -15.17 36.86 -15.30
N GLU A 274 -16.42 37.02 -14.89
CA GLU A 274 -17.03 38.33 -14.66
C GLU A 274 -16.43 39.00 -13.42
N THR A 275 -16.23 38.27 -12.32
CA THR A 275 -15.65 38.81 -11.07
C THR A 275 -14.20 39.25 -11.27
N VAL A 276 -13.35 38.43 -11.92
CA VAL A 276 -11.98 38.85 -12.24
C VAL A 276 -11.98 40.07 -13.17
N SER A 277 -12.88 40.11 -14.16
CA SER A 277 -12.98 41.25 -15.09
C SER A 277 -13.36 42.54 -14.35
N GLN A 278 -14.36 42.51 -13.47
CA GLN A 278 -14.76 43.68 -12.67
C GLN A 278 -13.61 44.15 -11.76
N LEU A 279 -13.01 43.26 -10.96
CA LEU A 279 -11.95 43.64 -10.03
C LEU A 279 -10.73 44.22 -10.76
N CYS A 280 -10.33 43.63 -11.90
CA CYS A 280 -9.26 44.19 -12.72
C CYS A 280 -9.63 45.56 -13.34
N MET A 281 -10.88 45.78 -13.74
CA MET A 281 -11.35 47.09 -14.21
C MET A 281 -11.34 48.15 -13.11
N GLU A 282 -11.84 47.84 -11.91
CA GLU A 282 -11.79 48.73 -10.74
C GLU A 282 -10.35 49.14 -10.42
N LEU A 283 -9.42 48.18 -10.44
CA LEU A 283 -8.00 48.44 -10.15
C LEU A 283 -7.31 49.28 -11.24
N GLN A 284 -7.64 49.07 -12.52
CA GLN A 284 -7.07 49.84 -13.64
C GLN A 284 -7.48 51.32 -13.67
N LEU A 285 -8.58 51.68 -13.00
CA LEU A 285 -8.99 53.09 -12.83
C LEU A 285 -8.13 53.85 -11.80
N LEU A 286 -7.28 53.16 -11.04
CA LEU A 286 -6.43 53.76 -10.01
C LEU A 286 -5.01 54.04 -10.53
N SER A 287 -4.53 55.27 -10.28
CA SER A 287 -3.21 55.73 -10.73
C SER A 287 -2.21 56.03 -9.60
N ASN A 288 -2.64 56.00 -8.33
CA ASN A 288 -1.77 56.12 -7.15
C ASN A 288 -1.39 54.70 -6.66
N PRO A 289 -0.09 54.35 -6.54
CA PRO A 289 0.35 53.04 -6.05
C PRO A 289 -0.14 52.67 -4.64
N GLU A 290 -0.37 53.65 -3.76
CA GLU A 290 -0.93 53.42 -2.42
C GLU A 290 -2.38 52.93 -2.51
N LYS A 291 -3.20 53.59 -3.34
CA LYS A 291 -4.59 53.20 -3.60
C LYS A 291 -4.70 51.86 -4.33
N ILE A 292 -3.75 51.57 -5.23
CA ILE A 292 -3.62 50.26 -5.88
C ILE A 292 -3.38 49.18 -4.82
N ALA A 293 -2.43 49.38 -3.89
CA ALA A 293 -2.15 48.41 -2.82
C ALA A 293 -3.32 48.24 -1.82
N GLU A 294 -4.04 49.33 -1.52
CA GLU A 294 -5.25 49.34 -0.69
C GLU A 294 -6.40 48.56 -1.36
N GLN A 295 -6.72 48.85 -2.62
CA GLN A 295 -7.77 48.14 -3.37
C GLN A 295 -7.42 46.65 -3.54
N ILE A 296 -6.17 46.28 -3.88
CA ILE A 296 -5.78 44.86 -3.95
C ILE A 296 -6.01 44.15 -2.61
N SER A 297 -5.71 44.82 -1.49
CA SER A 297 -5.89 44.24 -0.16
C SER A 297 -7.38 44.09 0.22
N LYS A 298 -8.21 45.05 -0.20
CA LYS A 298 -9.68 45.00 -0.10
C LYS A 298 -10.28 43.88 -0.94
N ASP A 299 -9.86 43.74 -2.20
CA ASP A 299 -10.36 42.73 -3.14
C ASP A 299 -10.02 41.32 -2.67
N LEU A 300 -8.76 41.10 -2.25
CA LEU A 300 -8.33 39.82 -1.69
C LEU A 300 -9.07 39.51 -0.38
N ALA A 301 -9.23 40.47 0.53
CA ALA A 301 -9.99 40.25 1.77
C ALA A 301 -11.47 39.89 1.49
N TRP A 302 -12.10 40.54 0.52
CA TRP A 302 -13.46 40.24 0.07
C TRP A 302 -13.57 38.81 -0.47
N LEU A 303 -12.69 38.40 -1.40
CA LEU A 303 -12.64 37.02 -1.91
C LEU A 303 -12.37 35.99 -0.81
N CYS A 304 -11.41 36.25 0.09
CA CYS A 304 -11.09 35.36 1.21
C CYS A 304 -12.30 35.19 2.15
N SER A 305 -13.10 36.23 2.37
CA SER A 305 -14.31 36.12 3.20
C SER A 305 -15.40 35.24 2.58
N HIS A 306 -15.56 35.23 1.25
CA HIS A 306 -16.52 34.35 0.57
C HIS A 306 -16.03 32.90 0.59
N LEU A 307 -14.75 32.68 0.30
CA LEU A 307 -14.11 31.37 0.33
C LEU A 307 -14.13 30.75 1.74
N LEU A 308 -13.84 31.52 2.78
CA LEU A 308 -13.91 31.07 4.18
C LEU A 308 -15.35 30.79 4.64
N ALA A 309 -16.33 31.59 4.20
CA ALA A 309 -17.74 31.33 4.50
C ALA A 309 -18.25 30.04 3.82
N LEU A 310 -17.84 29.79 2.57
CA LEU A 310 -18.15 28.56 1.85
C LEU A 310 -17.51 27.34 2.53
N TRP A 311 -16.24 27.45 2.89
CA TRP A 311 -15.50 26.42 3.63
C TRP A 311 -16.15 26.07 4.98
N THR A 312 -16.65 27.09 5.69
CA THR A 312 -17.38 26.89 6.96
C THR A 312 -18.69 26.12 6.72
N GLN A 313 -19.50 26.52 5.74
CA GLN A 313 -20.76 25.82 5.42
C GLN A 313 -20.53 24.40 4.88
N PHE A 314 -19.43 24.17 4.16
CA PHE A 314 -19.03 22.83 3.72
C PHE A 314 -18.75 21.91 4.93
N LEU A 315 -17.93 22.36 5.88
CA LEU A 315 -17.61 21.58 7.08
C LEU A 315 -18.84 21.38 7.99
N GLU A 316 -19.74 22.36 8.10
CA GLU A 316 -21.02 22.23 8.83
C GLU A 316 -21.91 21.08 8.32
N VAL A 317 -21.71 20.60 7.09
CA VAL A 317 -22.47 19.49 6.49
C VAL A 317 -21.65 18.20 6.35
N ALA A 318 -20.38 18.30 5.91
CA ALA A 318 -19.57 17.13 5.56
C ALA A 318 -18.93 16.44 6.77
N THR A 319 -18.51 17.20 7.79
CA THR A 319 -17.70 16.67 8.90
C THR A 319 -18.48 15.66 9.74
N LEU A 320 -17.89 14.47 9.92
CA LEU A 320 -18.45 13.31 10.60
C LEU A 320 -19.78 12.79 10.01
N HIS A 321 -20.18 13.19 8.79
CA HIS A 321 -21.39 12.70 8.15
C HIS A 321 -21.22 11.24 7.70
N PRO A 322 -22.06 10.28 8.15
CA PRO A 322 -21.84 8.86 7.89
C PRO A 322 -21.78 8.51 6.39
N GLU A 323 -22.69 9.07 5.59
CA GLU A 323 -22.80 8.77 4.16
C GLU A 323 -21.65 9.37 3.35
N VAL A 324 -21.16 10.57 3.73
CA VAL A 324 -19.97 11.20 3.11
C VAL A 324 -18.73 10.38 3.44
N THR A 325 -18.64 9.89 4.68
CA THR A 325 -17.58 8.98 5.12
C THR A 325 -17.61 7.69 4.29
N ALA A 326 -18.77 7.04 4.16
CA ALA A 326 -18.94 5.82 3.38
C ALA A 326 -18.58 6.00 1.89
N TYR A 327 -19.05 7.08 1.27
CA TYR A 327 -18.68 7.45 -0.11
C TYR A 327 -17.16 7.61 -0.28
N LEU A 328 -16.50 8.33 0.64
CA LEU A 328 -15.05 8.52 0.61
C LEU A 328 -14.27 7.24 0.89
N THR A 329 -14.78 6.36 1.76
CA THR A 329 -14.20 5.02 2.01
C THR A 329 -14.27 4.14 0.75
N GLN A 330 -15.38 4.17 0.02
CA GLN A 330 -15.55 3.45 -1.25
C GLN A 330 -14.58 3.96 -2.32
N GLU A 331 -14.51 5.28 -2.52
CA GLU A 331 -13.58 5.91 -3.47
C GLU A 331 -12.11 5.60 -3.13
N HIS A 332 -11.73 5.70 -1.85
CA HIS A 332 -10.39 5.33 -1.39
C HIS A 332 -10.06 3.87 -1.73
N HIS A 333 -10.95 2.93 -1.38
CA HIS A 333 -10.77 1.51 -1.64
C HIS A 333 -10.62 1.22 -3.14
N MET A 334 -11.51 1.77 -3.97
CA MET A 334 -11.47 1.57 -5.41
C MET A 334 -10.20 2.15 -6.07
N LEU A 335 -9.70 3.29 -5.57
CA LEU A 335 -8.40 3.84 -6.01
C LEU A 335 -7.23 2.96 -5.58
N ARG A 336 -7.23 2.50 -4.32
CA ARG A 336 -6.16 1.69 -3.72
C ARG A 336 -6.05 0.31 -4.34
N VAL A 337 -7.17 -0.39 -4.55
CA VAL A 337 -7.20 -1.68 -5.26
C VAL A 337 -6.75 -1.51 -6.73
N ARG A 338 -7.15 -0.44 -7.42
CA ARG A 338 -6.64 -0.14 -8.78
C ARG A 338 -5.13 0.12 -8.79
N ARG A 339 -4.59 0.85 -7.82
CA ARG A 339 -3.13 1.07 -7.65
C ARG A 339 -2.39 -0.25 -7.43
N PHE A 340 -2.91 -1.11 -6.55
CA PHE A 340 -2.33 -2.44 -6.32
C PHE A 340 -2.42 -3.36 -7.55
N SER A 341 -3.45 -3.22 -8.39
CA SER A 341 -3.56 -3.93 -9.67
C SER A 341 -2.49 -3.51 -10.70
N GLU A 342 -1.83 -2.35 -10.54
CA GLU A 342 -0.68 -2.00 -11.36
C GLU A 342 0.53 -2.89 -11.05
N ALA A 343 1.24 -3.33 -12.09
CA ALA A 343 2.25 -4.39 -12.01
C ALA A 343 1.75 -5.73 -11.42
N PHE A 344 0.45 -6.02 -11.52
CA PHE A 344 -0.11 -7.36 -11.35
C PHE A 344 -0.61 -7.85 -12.72
N PHE A 345 0.01 -8.91 -13.23
CA PHE A 345 -0.27 -9.49 -14.54
C PHE A 345 -0.98 -10.84 -14.39
N TYR A 346 -1.77 -11.24 -15.40
CA TYR A 346 -2.27 -12.62 -15.51
C TYR A 346 -2.22 -13.14 -16.95
N THR A 347 -2.02 -14.45 -17.07
CA THR A 347 -1.93 -15.19 -18.35
C THR A 347 -2.74 -16.48 -18.24
N GLU A 348 -3.56 -16.79 -19.23
CA GLU A 348 -4.35 -18.03 -19.27
C GLU A 348 -3.74 -19.06 -20.22
N HIS A 349 -3.44 -20.23 -19.69
CA HIS A 349 -2.79 -21.36 -20.36
C HIS A 349 -3.78 -22.52 -20.50
N GLN A 350 -3.70 -23.28 -21.59
CA GLN A 350 -4.44 -24.55 -21.68
C GLN A 350 -3.94 -25.55 -20.62
N LYS A 351 -4.86 -26.22 -19.92
CA LYS A 351 -4.58 -27.16 -18.82
C LYS A 351 -3.42 -28.14 -19.05
N PRO A 352 -3.26 -28.78 -20.24
CA PRO A 352 -2.14 -29.70 -20.49
C PRO A 352 -0.74 -29.05 -20.48
N ALA A 353 -0.65 -27.73 -20.70
CA ALA A 353 0.63 -27.00 -20.71
C ALA A 353 1.34 -27.00 -19.35
N VAL A 354 0.63 -27.33 -18.26
CA VAL A 354 1.19 -27.43 -16.91
C VAL A 354 2.37 -28.42 -16.78
N LEU A 355 2.38 -29.46 -17.63
CA LEU A 355 3.42 -30.49 -17.69
C LEU A 355 4.68 -30.04 -18.44
N MET A 356 4.58 -28.96 -19.23
CA MET A 356 5.70 -28.44 -20.01
C MET A 356 6.64 -27.63 -19.12
N PHE A 357 7.93 -27.67 -19.43
CA PHE A 357 8.93 -26.83 -18.78
C PHE A 357 8.86 -25.41 -19.38
N GLN A 358 8.27 -24.46 -18.67
CA GLN A 358 7.93 -23.13 -19.19
C GLN A 358 9.06 -22.12 -18.94
N GLU A 359 10.30 -22.47 -19.30
CA GLU A 359 11.46 -21.62 -19.02
C GLU A 359 11.41 -20.24 -19.68
N GLY A 360 10.94 -20.14 -20.93
CA GLY A 360 10.81 -18.86 -21.63
C GLY A 360 9.86 -17.89 -20.91
N LEU A 361 8.78 -18.42 -20.32
CA LEU A 361 7.80 -17.68 -19.53
C LEU A 361 8.41 -17.18 -18.21
N ILE A 362 9.17 -18.03 -17.52
CA ILE A 362 9.89 -17.65 -16.28
C ILE A 362 10.93 -16.56 -16.56
N GLN A 363 11.65 -16.65 -17.69
CA GLN A 363 12.60 -15.62 -18.11
C GLN A 363 11.89 -14.32 -18.53
N SER A 364 10.75 -14.41 -19.23
CA SER A 364 9.90 -13.27 -19.58
C SER A 364 9.40 -12.53 -18.33
N HIS A 365 8.87 -13.25 -17.33
CA HIS A 365 8.44 -12.65 -16.06
C HIS A 365 9.59 -11.92 -15.33
N ALA A 366 10.79 -12.49 -15.32
CA ALA A 366 11.96 -11.84 -14.74
C ALA A 366 12.40 -10.59 -15.51
N GLN A 367 12.32 -10.60 -16.85
CA GLN A 367 12.59 -9.44 -17.69
C GLN A 367 11.53 -8.35 -17.46
N ILE A 368 10.24 -8.67 -17.57
CA ILE A 368 9.13 -7.72 -17.35
C ILE A 368 9.19 -7.10 -15.95
N SER A 369 9.50 -7.90 -14.91
CA SER A 369 9.70 -7.38 -13.55
C SER A 369 10.92 -6.46 -13.40
N THR A 370 11.89 -6.51 -14.32
CA THR A 370 13.04 -5.61 -14.33
C THR A 370 12.70 -4.33 -15.11
N GLU A 371 12.15 -4.47 -16.31
CA GLU A 371 11.81 -3.33 -17.17
C GLU A 371 10.72 -2.44 -16.54
N ILE A 372 9.67 -3.01 -15.92
CA ILE A 372 8.61 -2.19 -15.29
C ILE A 372 9.17 -1.30 -14.18
N ARG A 373 10.08 -1.81 -13.34
CA ARG A 373 10.69 -1.05 -12.24
C ARG A 373 11.58 0.10 -12.71
N ASN A 374 12.06 0.04 -13.95
CA ASN A 374 12.86 1.08 -14.59
C ASN A 374 12.04 1.97 -15.56
N SER A 375 10.73 1.73 -15.70
CA SER A 375 9.91 2.38 -16.73
C SER A 375 9.35 3.73 -16.28
N ASP A 376 9.21 4.66 -17.25
CA ASP A 376 8.46 5.93 -17.08
C ASP A 376 7.04 5.67 -16.55
N TYR A 377 6.44 4.56 -16.94
CA TYR A 377 5.09 4.13 -16.55
C TYR A 377 4.97 3.87 -15.05
N PHE A 378 5.89 3.12 -14.46
CA PHE A 378 5.81 2.79 -13.03
C PHE A 378 6.26 3.96 -12.15
N THR A 379 7.24 4.74 -12.60
CA THR A 379 7.72 5.95 -11.88
C THR A 379 6.75 7.13 -11.96
N SER A 380 5.92 7.23 -13.00
CA SER A 380 4.84 8.22 -13.11
C SER A 380 3.49 7.74 -12.54
N MET A 381 3.47 6.65 -11.79
CA MET A 381 2.25 6.18 -11.10
C MET A 381 1.71 7.31 -10.19
N PRO A 382 0.45 7.73 -10.36
CA PRO A 382 -0.11 8.79 -9.54
C PRO A 382 -0.26 8.33 -8.07
N PRO A 383 -0.01 9.22 -7.09
CA PRO A 383 -0.25 8.94 -5.68
C PRO A 383 -1.76 8.90 -5.37
N LEU A 384 -2.12 8.33 -4.22
CA LEU A 384 -3.47 8.49 -3.67
C LEU A 384 -3.60 9.91 -3.07
N PRO A 385 -4.81 10.52 -3.01
CA PRO A 385 -4.99 11.89 -2.50
C PRO A 385 -4.45 12.09 -1.07
N ALA A 386 -4.56 11.05 -0.24
CA ALA A 386 -3.72 10.88 0.93
C ALA A 386 -3.19 9.43 0.92
N GLU A 387 -1.88 9.25 1.15
CA GLU A 387 -1.21 7.94 1.11
C GLU A 387 -0.26 7.74 2.29
N CYS A 388 -0.13 6.51 2.77
CA CYS A 388 0.89 6.11 3.75
C CYS A 388 1.82 5.10 3.08
N LEU A 389 3.04 5.51 2.72
CA LEU A 389 3.95 4.67 1.91
C LEU A 389 4.31 3.32 2.57
N ASP A 390 4.21 3.20 3.91
CA ASP A 390 4.35 1.93 4.63
C ASP A 390 3.26 0.89 4.25
N ILE A 391 2.07 1.36 3.87
CA ILE A 391 0.84 0.57 3.65
C ILE A 391 0.36 0.61 2.20
N ASP A 392 0.70 1.65 1.44
CA ASP A 392 0.34 1.81 0.02
C ASP A 392 1.50 1.49 -0.94
N GLY A 393 2.74 1.63 -0.46
CA GLY A 393 3.95 1.47 -1.25
C GLY A 393 4.16 2.55 -2.32
N ASP A 394 5.27 2.39 -3.03
CA ASP A 394 5.70 3.21 -4.16
C ASP A 394 6.23 2.31 -5.30
N TRP A 395 6.70 2.92 -6.39
CA TRP A 395 7.27 2.18 -7.53
C TRP A 395 8.55 1.39 -7.17
N ASN A 396 9.23 1.73 -6.08
CA ASN A 396 10.40 1.00 -5.59
C ASN A 396 9.99 -0.22 -4.76
N THR A 397 8.99 -0.08 -3.88
CA THR A 397 8.61 -1.06 -2.83
C THR A 397 7.47 -2.00 -3.23
N LEU A 398 6.60 -1.63 -4.16
CA LEU A 398 5.52 -2.50 -4.61
C LEU A 398 6.07 -3.81 -5.23
N PRO A 399 5.51 -4.99 -4.91
CA PRO A 399 5.86 -6.24 -5.57
C PRO A 399 5.26 -6.30 -6.97
N VAL A 400 5.97 -6.95 -7.88
CA VAL A 400 5.45 -7.34 -9.21
C VAL A 400 4.97 -8.78 -9.11
N ILE A 401 3.75 -9.05 -9.59
CA ILE A 401 3.10 -10.36 -9.47
C ILE A 401 2.61 -10.82 -10.86
N PHE A 402 2.82 -12.10 -11.19
CA PHE A 402 2.34 -12.74 -12.43
C PHE A 402 1.50 -13.98 -12.11
N GLU A 403 0.27 -14.05 -12.59
CA GLU A 403 -0.63 -15.18 -12.37
C GLU A 403 -0.76 -16.07 -13.61
N ASP A 404 -0.17 -17.27 -13.55
CA ASP A 404 -0.35 -18.32 -14.56
C ASP A 404 -1.59 -19.17 -14.21
N ARG A 405 -2.72 -18.97 -14.91
CA ARG A 405 -3.93 -19.82 -14.76
C ARG A 405 -3.90 -20.97 -15.76
N TYR A 406 -4.18 -22.19 -15.34
CA TYR A 406 -4.26 -23.37 -16.22
C TYR A 406 -5.70 -23.87 -16.29
N THR A 407 -6.41 -23.50 -17.37
CA THR A 407 -7.85 -23.73 -17.54
C THR A 407 -8.15 -24.65 -18.74
N ASP A 408 -9.32 -25.29 -18.75
CA ASP A 408 -9.73 -26.14 -19.87
C ASP A 408 -10.08 -25.33 -21.14
N MET A 409 -10.52 -24.08 -20.98
CA MET A 409 -10.93 -23.16 -22.06
C MET A 409 -10.39 -21.74 -21.76
N PRO A 410 -9.14 -21.41 -22.12
CA PRO A 410 -8.57 -20.08 -21.87
C PRO A 410 -9.16 -19.00 -22.79
N CYS A 411 -9.30 -17.78 -22.26
CA CYS A 411 -9.87 -16.65 -22.99
C CYS A 411 -8.99 -16.21 -24.17
N LYS A 412 -9.51 -16.32 -25.41
CA LYS A 412 -8.79 -15.91 -26.63
C LYS A 412 -8.90 -14.41 -26.90
N GLY A 413 -8.09 -13.61 -26.21
CA GLY A 413 -7.73 -12.24 -26.62
C GLY A 413 -8.81 -11.15 -26.48
N GLU A 414 -10.10 -11.49 -26.51
CA GLU A 414 -11.21 -10.54 -26.38
C GLU A 414 -11.76 -10.53 -24.95
N CYS A 415 -11.23 -9.64 -24.09
CA CYS A 415 -11.72 -9.44 -22.74
C CYS A 415 -13.01 -8.59 -22.77
N GLY A 416 -14.15 -9.25 -23.02
CA GLY A 416 -15.47 -8.61 -23.03
C GLY A 416 -16.59 -9.59 -22.64
N SER A 417 -17.07 -9.47 -21.40
CA SER A 417 -18.31 -10.07 -20.87
C SER A 417 -18.58 -11.56 -21.16
N SER A 418 -18.28 -12.43 -20.18
CA SER A 418 -18.80 -13.81 -20.14
C SER A 418 -19.34 -14.24 -18.76
N LEU A 419 -19.71 -13.26 -17.91
CA LEU A 419 -20.47 -13.46 -16.66
C LEU A 419 -21.58 -12.40 -16.49
N ALA A 420 -22.42 -12.23 -17.52
CA ALA A 420 -23.73 -11.57 -17.44
C ALA A 420 -24.60 -12.02 -18.64
N ASP A 421 -25.92 -12.13 -18.43
CA ASP A 421 -26.86 -12.44 -19.51
C ASP A 421 -27.26 -11.17 -20.31
N GLY A 422 -27.87 -11.37 -21.48
CA GLY A 422 -27.73 -10.47 -22.62
C GLY A 422 -28.29 -9.05 -22.52
N SER A 423 -27.46 -8.07 -22.88
CA SER A 423 -27.86 -6.96 -23.77
C SER A 423 -26.63 -6.31 -24.43
N PRO A 424 -26.69 -5.91 -25.73
CA PRO A 424 -25.54 -5.34 -26.42
C PRO A 424 -25.35 -3.84 -26.09
N PRO A 425 -24.11 -3.35 -25.87
CA PRO A 425 -23.85 -1.94 -25.64
C PRO A 425 -23.91 -1.14 -26.94
N VAL A 426 -24.59 0.01 -26.92
CA VAL A 426 -24.63 0.96 -28.04
C VAL A 426 -23.37 1.82 -28.04
N TYR A 427 -22.57 1.72 -29.09
CA TYR A 427 -21.44 2.61 -29.36
C TYR A 427 -21.76 3.51 -30.57
N ALA A 428 -22.20 4.74 -30.31
CA ALA A 428 -22.33 5.79 -31.31
C ALA A 428 -22.20 7.19 -30.67
N GLU A 429 -21.61 8.12 -31.43
CA GLU A 429 -21.78 9.58 -31.35
C GLU A 429 -21.60 10.30 -29.99
N MET A 430 -20.41 10.89 -29.79
CA MET A 430 -20.29 12.31 -29.42
C MET A 430 -18.86 12.85 -29.71
N GLN A 431 -18.58 13.12 -31.00
CA GLN A 431 -17.55 14.10 -31.39
C GLN A 431 -18.31 15.39 -31.71
N GLY A 432 -18.16 16.46 -30.90
CA GLY A 432 -19.07 17.61 -31.07
C GLY A 432 -18.94 18.81 -30.15
N LEU A 433 -17.77 19.11 -29.57
CA LEU A 433 -17.46 20.46 -29.09
C LEU A 433 -16.05 20.82 -29.54
N GLN A 434 -15.93 21.93 -30.27
CA GLN A 434 -14.63 22.49 -30.71
C GLN A 434 -14.11 23.47 -29.67
N GLU A 435 -12.85 23.32 -29.28
CA GLU A 435 -12.11 24.43 -28.68
C GLU A 435 -11.80 25.47 -29.78
N ILE A 436 -12.02 26.75 -29.47
CA ILE A 436 -11.81 27.87 -30.41
C ILE A 436 -10.39 28.40 -30.18
N GLU A 437 -9.41 27.80 -30.85
CA GLU A 437 -8.06 28.35 -30.91
C GLU A 437 -8.04 29.58 -31.84
N LEU A 438 -7.75 30.75 -31.27
CA LEU A 438 -7.46 31.97 -32.03
C LEU A 438 -6.01 31.92 -32.54
N ASN A 439 -5.85 32.01 -33.86
CA ASN A 439 -4.60 31.71 -34.55
C ASN A 439 -4.07 32.92 -35.32
N ASP A 440 -2.81 33.30 -35.07
CA ASP A 440 -2.10 34.46 -35.64
C ASP A 440 -0.58 34.18 -35.56
N SER A 441 0.28 34.35 -36.57
CA SER A 441 0.10 34.87 -37.95
C SER A 441 1.02 34.06 -38.94
N PRO A 442 1.56 34.53 -40.10
CA PRO A 442 1.39 33.74 -41.34
C PRO A 442 2.65 33.26 -42.11
N ALA A 443 2.49 32.09 -42.73
CA ALA A 443 2.93 31.64 -44.06
C ALA A 443 4.24 32.15 -44.73
N SER A 444 5.17 31.22 -45.00
CA SER A 444 5.81 30.94 -46.32
C SER A 444 6.88 29.84 -46.17
N ALA A 445 7.32 29.09 -47.19
CA ALA A 445 6.70 28.59 -48.43
C ALA A 445 7.63 27.47 -48.99
N ASP A 446 7.12 26.26 -49.22
CA ASP A 446 7.84 25.12 -49.85
C ASP A 446 7.97 25.35 -51.38
N PRO A 447 8.94 24.74 -52.13
CA PRO A 447 8.83 23.29 -52.44
C PRO A 447 10.13 22.49 -52.79
N ALA A 448 10.26 21.31 -52.16
CA ALA A 448 10.41 19.96 -52.78
C ALA A 448 11.57 19.54 -53.75
N SER A 449 11.69 18.20 -53.91
CA SER A 449 12.55 17.38 -54.81
C SER A 449 14.05 17.21 -54.46
N GLY A 450 14.71 16.06 -54.68
CA GLY A 450 14.22 14.71 -55.04
C GLY A 450 15.34 13.71 -55.46
N ALA A 451 15.16 12.40 -55.18
CA ALA A 451 16.03 11.25 -55.55
C ALA A 451 17.48 11.25 -54.92
N HIS A 452 18.27 10.15 -54.81
CA HIS A 452 18.41 8.89 -55.57
C HIS A 452 18.70 7.63 -54.70
N GLN A 453 19.03 6.48 -55.33
CA GLN A 453 19.24 5.14 -54.74
C GLN A 453 20.72 4.69 -54.66
N ALA A 454 20.95 3.48 -54.12
CA ALA A 454 22.17 2.63 -54.18
C ALA A 454 23.32 3.02 -53.22
N GLU A 455 24.20 2.12 -52.73
CA GLU A 455 24.33 0.65 -52.92
C GLU A 455 25.01 -0.04 -51.68
N ARG A 456 25.22 -1.36 -51.72
CA ARG A 456 25.97 -2.19 -50.73
C ARG A 456 27.17 -2.84 -51.45
N PRO A 457 28.35 -3.09 -50.80
CA PRO A 457 28.55 -4.43 -50.21
C PRO A 457 29.60 -4.62 -49.08
N GLN A 458 29.35 -5.66 -48.25
CA GLN A 458 30.28 -6.68 -47.69
C GLN A 458 31.49 -6.35 -46.77
N GLU A 459 31.94 -7.41 -46.08
CA GLU A 459 33.00 -7.48 -45.05
C GLU A 459 34.43 -7.61 -45.63
N PRO A 460 35.49 -7.66 -44.78
CA PRO A 460 35.95 -8.98 -44.35
C PRO A 460 36.32 -9.10 -42.85
N ASN A 461 36.57 -10.34 -42.41
CA ASN A 461 36.83 -10.77 -41.04
C ASN A 461 38.25 -11.40 -40.91
N SER A 462 38.96 -11.19 -39.80
CA SER A 462 40.18 -11.93 -39.47
C SER A 462 40.44 -12.04 -37.95
N GLN A 463 41.09 -13.15 -37.56
CA GLN A 463 41.50 -13.50 -36.20
C GLN A 463 42.86 -12.82 -35.87
N GLU A 464 43.53 -12.92 -34.72
CA GLU A 464 43.61 -14.00 -33.72
C GLU A 464 44.40 -13.51 -32.47
N ASN A 465 44.16 -14.04 -31.25
CA ASN A 465 45.24 -14.49 -30.32
C ASN A 465 44.79 -15.13 -28.97
N LYS A 466 45.75 -15.79 -28.30
CA LYS A 466 45.67 -16.61 -27.06
C LYS A 466 46.98 -16.33 -26.24
N LEU A 467 47.24 -16.68 -24.97
CA LEU A 467 46.66 -17.47 -23.86
C LEU A 467 46.64 -16.59 -22.57
N VAL A 468 45.95 -16.83 -21.43
CA VAL A 468 45.92 -17.94 -20.43
C VAL A 468 47.26 -18.29 -19.74
N ALA A 469 47.43 -17.97 -18.43
CA ALA A 469 48.19 -18.76 -17.45
C ALA A 469 48.01 -18.27 -15.98
N ASN A 470 48.15 -19.20 -15.02
CA ASN A 470 47.99 -18.99 -13.56
C ASN A 470 49.34 -18.84 -12.80
N GLY A 471 49.29 -18.46 -11.51
CA GLY A 471 50.35 -18.76 -10.53
C GLY A 471 50.31 -17.85 -9.27
N THR A 472 49.67 -18.20 -8.14
CA THR A 472 50.11 -19.13 -7.05
C THR A 472 51.33 -18.68 -6.23
N GLY A 473 51.19 -18.49 -4.90
CA GLY A 473 52.29 -18.61 -3.93
C GLY A 473 52.29 -17.59 -2.77
N PHE A 474 52.05 -18.05 -1.54
CA PHE A 474 52.35 -17.33 -0.28
C PHE A 474 53.37 -18.14 0.53
N PRO A 475 54.26 -17.47 1.28
CA PRO A 475 54.88 -18.03 2.50
C PRO A 475 54.67 -17.14 3.74
N LEU A 476 54.70 -17.77 4.93
CA LEU A 476 54.84 -17.13 6.25
C LEU A 476 56.35 -17.13 6.66
N ALA A 477 56.85 -16.62 7.80
CA ALA A 477 56.24 -16.24 9.09
C ALA A 477 57.14 -15.30 9.93
N ALA A 478 56.57 -14.72 11.01
CA ALA A 478 57.24 -14.14 12.21
C ALA A 478 58.11 -12.87 12.00
N THR A 479 58.27 -11.89 12.91
CA THR A 479 57.90 -11.67 14.35
C THR A 479 57.96 -10.13 14.63
N GLU A 480 57.55 -9.48 15.73
CA GLU A 480 57.00 -9.86 17.04
C GLU A 480 56.03 -8.74 17.60
N GLY A 481 56.31 -8.10 18.76
CA GLY A 481 55.52 -7.01 19.37
C GLY A 481 55.85 -5.59 18.85
N VAL A 482 55.23 -4.49 19.32
CA VAL A 482 54.52 -4.22 20.59
C VAL A 482 53.20 -3.44 20.35
N ALA A 483 52.31 -3.42 21.34
CA ALA A 483 50.91 -2.99 21.22
C ALA A 483 50.61 -1.48 21.24
N LEU A 484 49.45 -1.11 20.69
CA LEU A 484 48.61 0.01 21.14
C LEU A 484 47.12 -0.40 21.05
N GLU A 485 46.29 0.04 22.00
CA GLU A 485 44.90 -0.42 22.11
C GLU A 485 43.97 0.20 21.06
N SER A 486 43.04 -0.59 20.53
CA SER A 486 41.74 -0.07 20.06
C SER A 486 40.63 -1.08 20.36
N ARG A 487 39.63 -0.66 21.16
CA ARG A 487 38.47 -1.49 21.48
C ARG A 487 37.48 -1.43 20.31
N LYS A 488 37.37 -2.52 19.55
CA LYS A 488 36.18 -2.82 18.76
C LYS A 488 35.45 -3.99 19.43
N ALA A 489 34.17 -3.81 19.76
CA ALA A 489 33.31 -4.93 20.10
C ALA A 489 33.15 -5.82 18.87
N ALA A 490 33.09 -7.14 19.07
CA ALA A 490 32.77 -8.08 18.01
C ALA A 490 31.26 -8.34 18.04
N ASP A 491 30.55 -8.02 16.96
CA ASP A 491 29.14 -8.37 16.80
C ASP A 491 28.99 -9.88 16.62
N VAL A 492 28.86 -10.59 17.75
CA VAL A 492 28.44 -11.98 17.77
C VAL A 492 26.97 -12.03 17.36
N VAL A 493 26.72 -12.45 16.12
CA VAL A 493 25.37 -12.57 15.54
C VAL A 493 24.54 -13.54 16.38
N ASN A 494 23.68 -13.00 17.24
CA ASN A 494 22.90 -13.78 18.18
C ASN A 494 21.69 -14.42 17.46
N MET A 495 21.72 -15.74 17.26
CA MET A 495 20.62 -16.50 16.67
C MET A 495 19.50 -16.77 17.69
N SER A 496 18.76 -15.73 18.08
CA SER A 496 17.37 -15.86 18.58
C SER A 496 16.72 -14.48 18.80
N ILE A 497 15.54 -14.29 18.21
CA ILE A 497 14.53 -13.35 18.72
C ILE A 497 13.26 -14.18 18.94
N SER A 498 13.26 -14.94 20.03
CA SER A 498 12.08 -15.67 20.52
C SER A 498 11.50 -14.88 21.69
N CYS A 499 10.67 -13.89 21.36
CA CYS A 499 9.97 -13.09 22.36
C CYS A 499 8.74 -13.86 22.86
N THR A 500 8.93 -14.70 23.88
CA THR A 500 7.85 -15.46 24.54
C THR A 500 7.00 -14.51 25.40
N ALA A 501 6.06 -13.83 24.74
CA ALA A 501 5.06 -12.98 25.38
C ALA A 501 4.15 -13.84 26.29
N THR A 502 4.38 -13.78 27.60
CA THR A 502 3.61 -14.51 28.62
C THR A 502 2.35 -13.72 28.98
N CYS A 503 1.48 -13.54 28.00
CA CYS A 503 0.21 -12.82 28.12
C CYS A 503 -0.93 -13.74 28.55
N LEU A 504 -1.85 -13.21 29.37
CA LEU A 504 -3.07 -13.93 29.77
C LEU A 504 -4.07 -13.97 28.60
N PRO A 505 -4.76 -15.11 28.36
CA PRO A 505 -5.70 -15.22 27.24
C PRO A 505 -6.92 -14.32 27.41
N PHE A 506 -7.44 -13.83 26.28
CA PHE A 506 -8.76 -13.19 26.24
C PHE A 506 -9.84 -14.25 26.49
N SER A 507 -10.78 -13.95 27.39
CA SER A 507 -11.95 -14.81 27.62
C SER A 507 -13.01 -14.51 26.56
N SER A 508 -13.40 -15.51 25.78
CA SER A 508 -14.52 -15.41 24.83
C SER A 508 -15.86 -15.42 25.58
N VAL A 509 -16.52 -14.26 25.61
CA VAL A 509 -17.90 -14.12 26.11
C VAL A 509 -18.68 -13.29 25.10
N LEU A 510 -19.54 -13.94 24.34
CA LEU A 510 -20.54 -13.25 23.51
C LEU A 510 -21.47 -12.44 24.43
N LYS A 511 -21.85 -11.24 24.04
CA LYS A 511 -22.70 -10.37 24.87
C LYS A 511 -23.85 -9.80 24.05
N GLU A 512 -25.05 -10.29 24.33
CA GLU A 512 -26.29 -9.78 23.74
C GLU A 512 -26.61 -8.37 24.25
N THR A 513 -27.13 -7.52 23.38
CA THR A 513 -27.74 -6.23 23.71
C THR A 513 -29.06 -6.07 22.96
N PRO A 514 -30.10 -5.49 23.56
CA PRO A 514 -31.47 -5.56 23.03
C PRO A 514 -31.71 -4.56 21.90
N ALA A 515 -32.33 -5.02 20.81
CA ALA A 515 -32.72 -4.18 19.68
C ALA A 515 -33.89 -3.23 20.02
N MET A 516 -33.80 -2.00 19.51
CA MET A 516 -34.91 -1.04 19.43
C MET A 516 -35.36 -0.96 17.96
N ALA A 517 -36.64 -1.20 17.69
CA ALA A 517 -37.13 -1.29 16.31
C ALA A 517 -37.28 0.10 15.65
N GLY A 518 -36.54 0.31 14.55
CA GLY A 518 -36.73 1.40 13.59
C GLY A 518 -37.36 0.88 12.29
N SER A 519 -38.10 1.72 11.56
CA SER A 519 -38.83 1.31 10.36
C SER A 519 -37.95 1.26 9.11
N SER A 520 -37.86 0.09 8.48
CA SER A 520 -37.16 -0.10 7.20
C SER A 520 -37.68 0.80 6.08
N ALA A 521 -36.76 1.55 5.45
CA ALA A 521 -36.93 2.13 4.14
C ALA A 521 -36.04 1.36 3.15
N LYS A 522 -36.58 0.98 1.99
CA LYS A 522 -35.85 0.18 0.99
C LYS A 522 -34.85 1.05 0.24
N GLN A 523 -33.57 0.96 0.58
CA GLN A 523 -32.52 1.40 -0.34
C GLN A 523 -32.48 0.46 -1.56
N ALA A 524 -32.23 1.03 -2.74
CA ALA A 524 -32.09 0.28 -3.98
C ALA A 524 -30.62 -0.07 -4.20
N ALA A 525 -30.34 -1.18 -4.90
CA ALA A 525 -28.97 -1.60 -5.20
C ALA A 525 -28.20 -0.49 -5.94
N PHE A 526 -27.15 0.02 -5.30
CA PHE A 526 -26.36 1.15 -5.82
C PHE A 526 -25.66 0.79 -7.14
N PRO A 527 -25.85 1.54 -8.24
CA PRO A 527 -25.24 1.25 -9.54
C PRO A 527 -23.76 1.69 -9.66
N ILE A 528 -22.97 1.57 -8.57
CA ILE A 528 -21.57 2.02 -8.44
C ILE A 528 -20.64 1.42 -9.50
N THR A 529 -21.02 0.30 -10.13
CA THR A 529 -20.31 -0.28 -11.29
C THR A 529 -20.18 0.65 -12.52
N ARG A 530 -20.83 1.84 -12.56
CA ARG A 530 -20.75 2.79 -13.70
C ARG A 530 -20.76 4.29 -13.33
N GLN A 531 -19.84 4.78 -12.50
CA GLN A 531 -19.38 6.20 -12.46
C GLN A 531 -18.13 6.37 -11.55
N PRO A 532 -17.51 7.57 -11.41
CA PRO A 532 -17.31 8.62 -12.40
C PRO A 532 -15.79 8.95 -12.56
N LEU A 533 -15.05 8.23 -13.41
CA LEU A 533 -13.59 8.43 -13.60
C LEU A 533 -13.18 9.80 -14.21
N VAL A 534 -14.11 10.75 -14.34
CA VAL A 534 -14.01 11.97 -15.15
C VAL A 534 -13.17 13.05 -14.45
N LEU A 535 -13.37 13.31 -13.15
CA LEU A 535 -12.72 14.44 -12.48
C LEU A 535 -11.20 14.25 -12.29
N LEU A 536 -10.74 13.01 -12.18
CA LEU A 536 -9.31 12.64 -12.10
C LEU A 536 -8.63 12.62 -13.48
N ARG A 537 -9.33 12.17 -14.53
CA ARG A 537 -8.83 12.18 -15.93
C ARG A 537 -8.46 13.58 -16.43
N LEU A 538 -9.09 14.63 -15.89
CA LEU A 538 -8.84 16.02 -16.24
C LEU A 538 -7.57 16.61 -15.58
N THR A 539 -6.48 15.83 -15.55
CA THR A 539 -5.17 16.29 -15.07
C THR A 539 -4.05 15.76 -15.99
N ASN A 540 -3.08 16.62 -16.31
CA ASN A 540 -2.01 16.27 -17.24
C ASN A 540 -1.18 15.07 -16.77
N VAL A 541 -1.01 14.90 -15.45
CA VAL A 541 -0.27 13.79 -14.83
C VAL A 541 -0.90 12.43 -15.18
N PHE A 542 -2.22 12.30 -15.03
CA PHE A 542 -2.93 11.06 -15.39
C PHE A 542 -2.87 10.80 -16.90
N SER A 543 -2.95 11.84 -17.74
CA SER A 543 -2.75 11.71 -19.19
C SER A 543 -1.35 11.16 -19.52
N SER A 544 -0.28 11.69 -18.91
CA SER A 544 1.07 11.16 -19.09
C SER A 544 1.25 9.73 -18.58
N PHE A 545 0.64 9.37 -17.43
CA PHE A 545 0.69 8.02 -16.90
C PHE A 545 0.03 7.00 -17.86
N TYR A 546 -1.17 7.29 -18.37
CA TYR A 546 -1.83 6.41 -19.34
C TYR A 546 -1.05 6.30 -20.67
N GLN A 547 -0.43 7.38 -21.14
CA GLN A 547 0.44 7.36 -22.31
C GLN A 547 1.69 6.49 -22.08
N ALA A 548 2.30 6.58 -20.89
CA ALA A 548 3.44 5.76 -20.51
C ALA A 548 3.05 4.27 -20.36
N LYS A 549 1.90 3.96 -19.75
CA LYS A 549 1.33 2.60 -19.65
C LYS A 549 1.17 1.97 -21.03
N GLU A 550 0.56 2.69 -21.96
CA GLU A 550 0.34 2.24 -23.33
C GLU A 550 1.62 2.13 -24.17
N LYS A 551 2.62 2.99 -23.92
CA LYS A 551 3.97 2.85 -24.49
C LYS A 551 4.63 1.56 -23.99
N PHE A 552 4.69 1.35 -22.67
CA PHE A 552 5.30 0.18 -22.05
C PHE A 552 4.68 -1.14 -22.55
N LYS A 553 3.34 -1.23 -22.61
CA LYS A 553 2.62 -2.41 -23.14
C LYS A 553 3.02 -2.74 -24.59
N LYS A 554 3.20 -1.73 -25.45
CA LYS A 554 3.58 -1.89 -26.86
C LYS A 554 5.05 -2.27 -27.05
N GLU A 555 5.94 -1.69 -26.26
CA GLU A 555 7.38 -1.98 -26.29
C GLU A 555 7.67 -3.41 -25.78
N MET A 556 7.01 -3.82 -24.70
CA MET A 556 7.24 -5.12 -24.04
C MET A 556 6.51 -6.31 -24.67
N LYS A 557 5.51 -6.08 -25.54
CA LYS A 557 4.70 -7.13 -26.19
C LYS A 557 4.17 -8.20 -25.21
N ILE A 558 3.56 -7.73 -24.14
CA ILE A 558 3.12 -8.58 -23.02
C ILE A 558 2.07 -9.58 -23.52
N GLU A 559 2.36 -10.89 -23.40
CA GLU A 559 1.45 -11.97 -23.86
C GLU A 559 0.24 -12.17 -22.92
N GLY A 560 0.33 -11.65 -21.70
CA GLY A 560 -0.74 -11.61 -20.69
C GLY A 560 -1.34 -10.22 -20.50
N PHE A 561 -2.35 -10.13 -19.64
CA PHE A 561 -3.10 -8.91 -19.34
C PHE A 561 -2.62 -8.28 -18.02
N LEU A 562 -2.88 -6.98 -17.85
CA LEU A 562 -2.76 -6.28 -16.56
C LEU A 562 -4.10 -6.32 -15.82
N TYR A 563 -4.09 -6.61 -14.51
CA TYR A 563 -5.29 -6.55 -13.68
C TYR A 563 -5.92 -5.15 -13.65
N SER A 564 -5.09 -4.10 -13.77
CA SER A 564 -5.51 -2.70 -13.82
C SER A 564 -6.16 -2.27 -15.14
N ASP A 565 -6.25 -3.16 -16.13
CA ASP A 565 -7.03 -2.98 -17.36
C ASP A 565 -8.40 -3.68 -17.28
N LEU A 566 -8.71 -4.41 -16.19
CA LEU A 566 -10.00 -5.06 -15.97
C LEU A 566 -11.06 -4.09 -15.43
N SER A 567 -12.32 -4.32 -15.81
CA SER A 567 -13.48 -3.56 -15.32
C SER A 567 -14.01 -4.02 -13.96
N VAL A 568 -13.68 -5.26 -13.55
CA VAL A 568 -14.14 -5.90 -12.30
C VAL A 568 -12.92 -6.15 -11.40
N LEU A 569 -13.03 -5.75 -10.14
CA LEU A 569 -12.01 -5.96 -9.10
C LEU A 569 -12.31 -7.23 -8.30
N ALA A 570 -11.31 -7.86 -7.67
CA ALA A 570 -11.54 -9.00 -6.78
C ALA A 570 -12.11 -8.58 -5.41
N SER A 571 -11.71 -7.38 -4.94
CA SER A 571 -12.31 -6.67 -3.82
C SER A 571 -12.92 -5.35 -4.30
N ASP A 572 -14.23 -5.25 -4.13
CA ASP A 572 -15.11 -4.11 -4.40
C ASP A 572 -15.71 -3.54 -3.11
N ILE A 573 -15.90 -4.39 -2.09
CA ILE A 573 -16.30 -4.02 -0.72
C ILE A 573 -15.06 -3.53 0.07
N PRO A 574 -15.12 -2.35 0.73
CA PRO A 574 -14.03 -1.82 1.56
C PRO A 574 -13.91 -2.56 2.89
N TYR A 575 -12.78 -2.40 3.58
CA TYR A 575 -12.64 -2.87 4.96
C TYR A 575 -13.59 -2.14 5.91
N PHE A 576 -14.09 -2.85 6.91
CA PHE A 576 -15.04 -2.35 7.91
C PHE A 576 -16.26 -1.67 7.27
N PRO A 577 -17.00 -2.38 6.39
CA PRO A 577 -18.26 -1.86 5.87
C PRO A 577 -19.25 -1.64 7.03
N PRO A 578 -20.31 -0.81 6.85
CA PRO A 578 -21.38 -0.73 7.82
C PRO A 578 -22.00 -2.11 8.10
N GLU A 579 -22.49 -2.31 9.32
CA GLU A 579 -23.14 -3.55 9.73
C GLU A 579 -24.48 -3.73 8.99
N GLU A 580 -24.47 -4.49 7.90
CA GLU A 580 -25.68 -5.01 7.26
C GLU A 580 -26.24 -6.18 8.10
N GLU A 581 -27.57 -6.28 8.22
CA GLU A 581 -28.21 -7.41 8.89
C GLU A 581 -27.85 -8.72 8.14
N GLU A 582 -27.33 -9.73 8.85
CA GLU A 582 -26.96 -11.02 8.21
C GLU A 582 -28.16 -11.65 7.49
N GLU A 583 -28.21 -11.54 6.15
CA GLU A 583 -29.13 -12.34 5.36
C GLU A 583 -28.89 -13.81 5.68
N ASN A 584 -29.97 -14.52 6.05
CA ASN A 584 -29.91 -15.89 6.56
C ASN A 584 -29.69 -16.90 5.41
N LEU A 585 -28.54 -16.79 4.74
CA LEU A 585 -28.02 -17.74 3.78
C LEU A 585 -27.78 -19.07 4.50
N GLU A 586 -28.40 -20.14 4.03
CA GLU A 586 -28.39 -21.48 4.67
C GLU A 586 -27.02 -22.19 4.65
N ASP A 587 -25.97 -21.52 4.14
CA ASP A 587 -24.63 -22.07 4.02
C ASP A 587 -23.95 -22.31 5.38
N GLY A 588 -23.27 -23.46 5.47
CA GLY A 588 -22.43 -23.85 6.60
C GLY A 588 -21.05 -23.20 6.58
N ILE A 589 -20.26 -23.48 7.61
CA ILE A 589 -18.97 -22.84 7.89
C ILE A 589 -17.89 -23.25 6.89
N HIS A 590 -17.12 -22.27 6.41
CA HIS A 590 -15.93 -22.47 5.60
C HIS A 590 -14.69 -22.43 6.51
N LEU A 591 -14.20 -23.62 6.88
CA LEU A 591 -13.00 -23.76 7.71
C LEU A 591 -11.73 -23.49 6.88
N VAL A 592 -10.84 -22.64 7.38
CA VAL A 592 -9.53 -22.35 6.80
C VAL A 592 -8.44 -22.83 7.76
N VAL A 593 -7.69 -23.85 7.34
CA VAL A 593 -6.63 -24.46 8.15
C VAL A 593 -5.27 -23.92 7.75
N CYS A 594 -4.62 -23.18 8.64
CA CYS A 594 -3.32 -22.53 8.45
C CYS A 594 -2.20 -23.36 9.08
N VAL A 595 -1.18 -23.75 8.30
CA VAL A 595 -0.09 -24.65 8.71
C VAL A 595 1.28 -24.03 8.43
N HIS A 596 2.04 -23.83 9.51
CA HIS A 596 3.33 -23.12 9.53
C HIS A 596 4.52 -23.94 8.98
N GLY A 597 5.66 -23.28 8.84
CA GLY A 597 6.92 -23.85 8.37
C GLY A 597 7.81 -24.50 9.45
N LEU A 598 9.05 -24.82 9.08
CA LEU A 598 10.10 -25.33 9.97
C LEU A 598 10.58 -24.24 10.94
N ASP A 599 10.75 -24.57 12.23
CA ASP A 599 11.02 -23.61 13.32
C ASP A 599 9.95 -22.47 13.41
N GLY A 600 8.77 -22.67 12.81
CA GLY A 600 7.66 -21.71 12.76
C GLY A 600 6.55 -21.98 13.79
N ASN A 601 5.54 -21.10 13.82
CA ASN A 601 4.41 -21.13 14.76
C ASN A 601 3.08 -20.57 14.20
N SER A 602 1.99 -20.61 14.97
CA SER A 602 0.63 -20.19 14.57
C SER A 602 0.52 -18.71 14.20
N ALA A 603 1.35 -17.83 14.77
CA ALA A 603 1.36 -16.40 14.43
C ALA A 603 1.98 -16.09 13.07
N ASP A 604 2.77 -17.00 12.48
CA ASP A 604 3.44 -16.81 11.18
C ASP A 604 2.45 -16.58 10.03
N LEU A 605 1.22 -17.08 10.16
CA LEU A 605 0.14 -16.92 9.18
C LEU A 605 -0.92 -15.88 9.63
N ARG A 606 -0.63 -15.07 10.66
CA ARG A 606 -1.60 -14.11 11.24
C ARG A 606 -2.05 -13.06 10.22
N LEU A 607 -1.12 -12.41 9.51
CA LEU A 607 -1.49 -11.44 8.46
C LEU A 607 -2.32 -12.08 7.34
N VAL A 608 -2.03 -13.34 6.98
CA VAL A 608 -2.80 -14.08 5.97
C VAL A 608 -4.24 -14.30 6.43
N LYS A 609 -4.46 -14.67 7.69
CA LYS A 609 -5.79 -14.71 8.31
C LYS A 609 -6.46 -13.33 8.26
N THR A 610 -5.78 -12.30 8.76
CA THR A 610 -6.31 -10.92 8.86
C THR A 610 -6.79 -10.37 7.51
N PHE A 611 -5.97 -10.45 6.45
CA PHE A 611 -6.36 -9.89 5.15
C PHE A 611 -7.49 -10.68 4.46
N ILE A 612 -7.66 -11.96 4.78
CA ILE A 612 -8.82 -12.73 4.29
C ILE A 612 -10.09 -12.35 5.06
N GLU A 613 -10.02 -12.15 6.38
CA GLU A 613 -11.16 -11.72 7.20
C GLU A 613 -11.60 -10.28 6.86
N LEU A 614 -10.66 -9.34 6.76
CA LEU A 614 -10.95 -7.95 6.37
C LEU A 614 -11.47 -7.84 4.92
N GLY A 615 -11.00 -8.72 4.03
CA GLY A 615 -11.41 -8.75 2.62
C GLY A 615 -12.66 -9.58 2.30
N LEU A 616 -13.22 -10.31 3.28
CA LEU A 616 -14.48 -11.05 3.16
C LEU A 616 -15.39 -10.80 4.40
N PRO A 617 -15.79 -9.55 4.67
CA PRO A 617 -16.76 -9.24 5.71
C PRO A 617 -18.07 -10.00 5.46
N GLY A 618 -18.73 -10.46 6.53
CA GLY A 618 -19.92 -11.33 6.46
C GLY A 618 -19.64 -12.78 6.00
N GLY A 619 -18.41 -13.12 5.62
CA GLY A 619 -18.03 -14.49 5.30
C GLY A 619 -18.04 -15.38 6.53
N LYS A 620 -18.80 -16.50 6.50
CA LYS A 620 -18.84 -17.54 7.55
C LYS A 620 -17.55 -18.38 7.59
N LEU A 621 -16.43 -17.70 7.78
CA LEU A 621 -15.08 -18.24 7.86
C LEU A 621 -14.75 -18.62 9.31
N ASP A 622 -14.12 -19.77 9.49
CA ASP A 622 -13.52 -20.17 10.77
C ASP A 622 -12.06 -20.54 10.55
N PHE A 623 -11.15 -20.11 11.43
CA PHE A 623 -9.71 -20.24 11.22
C PHE A 623 -9.05 -21.14 12.26
N LEU A 624 -8.52 -22.27 11.81
CA LEU A 624 -7.64 -23.12 12.60
C LEU A 624 -6.18 -22.78 12.30
N MET A 625 -5.55 -22.03 13.20
CA MET A 625 -4.11 -21.76 13.18
C MET A 625 -3.38 -22.91 13.89
N SER A 626 -2.63 -23.74 13.15
CA SER A 626 -2.07 -25.00 13.69
C SER A 626 -1.02 -24.78 14.78
N GLU A 627 -1.13 -25.53 15.87
CA GLU A 627 -0.27 -25.46 17.05
C GLU A 627 0.40 -26.79 17.43
N ARG A 628 -0.20 -27.94 17.09
CA ARG A 628 0.33 -29.26 17.49
C ARG A 628 1.75 -29.60 17.00
N ASN A 629 2.28 -28.88 16.01
CA ASN A 629 3.62 -29.13 15.47
C ASN A 629 4.68 -28.10 15.89
N GLN A 630 4.32 -26.98 16.54
CA GLN A 630 5.25 -25.90 16.87
C GLN A 630 6.43 -26.35 17.73
N THR A 631 6.15 -27.19 18.74
CA THR A 631 7.16 -27.68 19.69
C THR A 631 8.17 -28.65 19.08
N ASP A 632 7.87 -29.20 17.89
CA ASP A 632 8.69 -30.23 17.23
C ASP A 632 8.37 -30.33 15.72
N THR A 633 8.85 -29.34 14.95
CA THR A 633 8.82 -29.35 13.48
C THR A 633 9.91 -30.24 12.84
N PHE A 634 10.76 -30.87 13.67
CA PHE A 634 11.89 -31.68 13.22
C PHE A 634 11.58 -33.18 13.12
N ALA A 635 10.46 -33.64 13.69
CA ALA A 635 9.88 -34.97 13.47
C ALA A 635 9.71 -35.32 11.98
N ASP A 636 9.49 -36.60 11.69
CA ASP A 636 9.05 -37.05 10.37
C ASP A 636 7.64 -36.52 10.00
N PHE A 637 7.38 -36.45 8.70
CA PHE A 637 6.11 -35.98 8.17
C PHE A 637 4.91 -36.85 8.58
N ASP A 638 5.07 -38.16 8.78
CA ASP A 638 3.97 -39.02 9.22
C ASP A 638 3.48 -38.60 10.62
N THR A 639 4.41 -38.46 11.57
CA THR A 639 4.14 -37.96 12.92
C THR A 639 3.51 -36.58 12.90
N MET A 640 4.03 -35.65 12.10
CA MET A 640 3.46 -34.29 11.97
C MET A 640 2.08 -34.27 11.29
N THR A 641 1.82 -35.22 10.38
CA THR A 641 0.52 -35.40 9.70
C THR A 641 -0.54 -35.80 10.69
N ASP A 642 -0.26 -36.80 11.53
CA ASP A 642 -1.24 -37.34 12.47
C ASP A 642 -1.54 -36.33 13.59
N ARG A 643 -0.53 -35.58 14.06
CA ARG A 643 -0.70 -34.41 14.95
C ARG A 643 -1.65 -33.35 14.38
N LEU A 644 -1.46 -32.94 13.11
CA LEU A 644 -2.33 -31.96 12.44
C LEU A 644 -3.75 -32.52 12.19
N LEU A 645 -3.86 -33.80 11.85
CA LEU A 645 -5.17 -34.43 11.63
C LEU A 645 -5.97 -34.57 12.93
N ASP A 646 -5.32 -34.91 14.03
CA ASP A 646 -5.96 -34.89 15.36
C ASP A 646 -6.43 -33.47 15.73
N GLU A 647 -5.64 -32.44 15.42
CA GLU A 647 -6.00 -31.04 15.63
C GLU A 647 -7.24 -30.61 14.84
N ILE A 648 -7.28 -30.88 13.53
CA ILE A 648 -8.42 -30.54 12.66
C ILE A 648 -9.71 -31.22 13.14
N ILE A 649 -9.64 -32.52 13.47
CA ILE A 649 -10.81 -33.27 13.95
C ILE A 649 -11.24 -32.78 15.33
N GLN A 650 -10.30 -32.48 16.24
CA GLN A 650 -10.61 -31.94 17.56
C GLN A 650 -11.29 -30.57 17.45
N HIS A 651 -10.80 -29.68 16.58
CA HIS A 651 -11.36 -28.33 16.37
C HIS A 651 -12.81 -28.38 15.88
N ILE A 652 -13.07 -29.17 14.82
CA ILE A 652 -14.42 -29.36 14.26
C ILE A 652 -15.39 -29.93 15.33
N GLN A 653 -14.91 -30.86 16.17
CA GLN A 653 -15.73 -31.46 17.23
C GLN A 653 -15.97 -30.53 18.42
N LEU A 654 -14.96 -29.76 18.84
CA LEU A 654 -15.02 -28.92 20.04
C LEU A 654 -15.93 -27.70 19.84
N TYR A 655 -15.94 -27.13 18.63
CA TYR A 655 -16.83 -26.02 18.25
C TYR A 655 -18.10 -26.47 17.51
N ASN A 656 -18.32 -27.80 17.35
CA ASN A 656 -19.47 -28.40 16.67
C ASN A 656 -19.75 -27.81 15.26
N LEU A 657 -18.68 -27.61 14.48
CA LEU A 657 -18.73 -26.84 13.23
C LEU A 657 -19.49 -27.59 12.12
N SER A 658 -20.55 -26.99 11.59
CA SER A 658 -21.26 -27.48 10.40
C SER A 658 -20.48 -27.10 9.13
N ILE A 659 -19.41 -27.84 8.85
CA ILE A 659 -18.49 -27.57 7.74
C ILE A 659 -19.20 -27.69 6.37
N SER A 660 -19.30 -26.59 5.62
CA SER A 660 -19.64 -26.60 4.19
C SER A 660 -18.40 -26.86 3.34
N ARG A 661 -17.32 -26.11 3.62
CA ARG A 661 -16.08 -26.03 2.85
C ARG A 661 -14.85 -26.09 3.76
N ILE A 662 -13.74 -26.62 3.23
CA ILE A 662 -12.41 -26.53 3.86
C ILE A 662 -11.40 -25.97 2.86
N SER A 663 -10.73 -24.88 3.24
CA SER A 663 -9.49 -24.43 2.59
C SER A 663 -8.28 -24.77 3.47
N PHE A 664 -7.13 -24.93 2.84
CA PHE A 664 -5.84 -25.10 3.50
C PHE A 664 -4.85 -24.02 3.03
N ILE A 665 -4.14 -23.43 3.98
CA ILE A 665 -3.06 -22.46 3.72
C ILE A 665 -1.78 -23.02 4.35
N GLY A 666 -0.76 -23.26 3.53
CA GLY A 666 0.52 -23.80 4.00
C GLY A 666 1.69 -22.89 3.70
N HIS A 667 2.57 -22.69 4.68
CA HIS A 667 3.91 -22.12 4.44
C HIS A 667 4.97 -23.22 4.45
N SER A 668 5.93 -23.14 3.52
CA SER A 668 7.12 -23.99 3.51
C SER A 668 6.74 -25.48 3.70
N LEU A 669 7.35 -26.21 4.64
CA LEU A 669 7.04 -27.62 4.87
C LEU A 669 5.59 -27.93 5.30
N GLY A 670 4.81 -26.96 5.76
CA GLY A 670 3.39 -27.13 6.10
C GLY A 670 2.58 -27.65 4.91
N ASN A 671 2.96 -27.25 3.70
CA ASN A 671 2.41 -27.73 2.44
C ASN A 671 2.59 -29.24 2.19
N VAL A 672 3.63 -29.85 2.78
CA VAL A 672 3.87 -31.29 2.71
C VAL A 672 3.02 -32.02 3.75
N ILE A 673 2.88 -31.44 4.96
CA ILE A 673 1.99 -31.96 6.00
C ILE A 673 0.53 -31.96 5.51
N ILE A 674 0.06 -30.83 4.95
CA ILE A 674 -1.29 -30.69 4.37
C ILE A 674 -1.54 -31.78 3.32
N ARG A 675 -0.65 -31.90 2.32
CA ARG A 675 -0.77 -32.93 1.27
C ARG A 675 -0.82 -34.34 1.85
N SER A 676 -0.10 -34.60 2.94
CA SER A 676 -0.10 -35.90 3.63
C SER A 676 -1.41 -36.17 4.38
N VAL A 677 -2.03 -35.15 5.01
CA VAL A 677 -3.34 -35.26 5.67
C VAL A 677 -4.42 -35.76 4.71
N LEU A 678 -4.43 -35.27 3.46
CA LEU A 678 -5.37 -35.70 2.41
C LEU A 678 -5.34 -37.21 2.13
N THR A 679 -4.22 -37.88 2.45
CA THR A 679 -4.01 -39.31 2.22
C THR A 679 -4.52 -40.19 3.37
N ARG A 680 -4.76 -39.60 4.56
CA ARG A 680 -5.10 -40.35 5.77
C ARG A 680 -6.58 -40.81 5.74
N PRO A 681 -6.88 -42.09 6.01
CA PRO A 681 -8.25 -42.62 5.94
C PRO A 681 -9.29 -41.85 6.79
N ARG A 682 -8.89 -41.32 7.95
CA ARG A 682 -9.74 -40.51 8.84
C ARG A 682 -10.18 -39.18 8.21
N PHE A 683 -9.42 -38.62 7.27
CA PHE A 683 -9.78 -37.37 6.59
C PHE A 683 -10.68 -37.58 5.36
N ARG A 684 -10.85 -38.84 4.90
CA ARG A 684 -11.54 -39.18 3.63
C ARG A 684 -12.96 -38.60 3.49
N TYR A 685 -13.67 -38.41 4.61
CA TYR A 685 -15.01 -37.81 4.65
C TYR A 685 -15.05 -36.34 4.22
N TYR A 686 -13.95 -35.61 4.36
CA TYR A 686 -13.88 -34.17 4.05
C TYR A 686 -13.36 -33.86 2.65
N LEU A 687 -12.91 -34.86 1.89
CA LEU A 687 -12.28 -34.64 0.58
C LEU A 687 -13.24 -33.99 -0.44
N ASN A 688 -14.54 -34.24 -0.35
CA ASN A 688 -15.55 -33.61 -1.21
C ASN A 688 -15.97 -32.19 -0.75
N LYS A 689 -15.35 -31.66 0.31
CA LYS A 689 -15.57 -30.29 0.82
C LYS A 689 -14.38 -29.37 0.57
N LEU A 690 -13.36 -29.83 -0.15
CA LEU A 690 -12.12 -29.09 -0.35
C LEU A 690 -12.32 -27.94 -1.36
N HIS A 691 -12.11 -26.71 -0.91
CA HIS A 691 -12.30 -25.49 -1.71
C HIS A 691 -10.95 -25.03 -2.28
N THR A 692 -10.05 -24.50 -1.44
CA THR A 692 -8.78 -23.94 -1.91
C THR A 692 -7.57 -24.46 -1.15
N PHE A 693 -6.51 -24.80 -1.88
CA PHE A 693 -5.18 -25.04 -1.33
C PHE A 693 -4.24 -23.92 -1.74
N LEU A 694 -3.87 -23.05 -0.79
CA LEU A 694 -2.92 -21.95 -0.97
C LEU A 694 -1.55 -22.36 -0.42
N SER A 695 -0.60 -22.58 -1.32
CA SER A 695 0.77 -22.99 -1.02
C SER A 695 1.75 -21.83 -1.14
N LEU A 696 2.24 -21.34 -0.01
CA LEU A 696 3.26 -20.29 0.07
C LEU A 696 4.65 -20.95 0.19
N SER A 697 5.45 -20.88 -0.89
CA SER A 697 6.79 -21.51 -0.98
C SER A 697 6.84 -22.99 -0.57
N GLY A 698 5.87 -23.82 -0.98
CA GLY A 698 5.82 -25.25 -0.59
C GLY A 698 6.88 -26.13 -1.29
N PRO A 699 7.74 -26.89 -0.58
CA PRO A 699 8.75 -27.76 -1.19
C PRO A 699 8.14 -29.09 -1.67
N HIS A 700 7.16 -29.02 -2.57
CA HIS A 700 6.33 -30.15 -3.00
C HIS A 700 7.09 -31.31 -3.66
N LEU A 701 8.27 -31.02 -4.23
CA LEU A 701 9.17 -31.96 -4.86
C LEU A 701 10.53 -32.04 -4.09
N GLY A 702 10.54 -31.60 -2.83
CA GLY A 702 11.70 -31.53 -1.96
C GLY A 702 12.76 -30.54 -2.41
N THR A 703 14.00 -30.76 -1.98
CA THR A 703 15.13 -29.83 -2.19
C THR A 703 16.26 -30.39 -3.08
N LEU A 704 16.00 -31.45 -3.87
CA LEU A 704 17.01 -32.18 -4.66
C LEU A 704 17.91 -31.28 -5.53
N TYR A 705 17.32 -30.29 -6.21
CA TYR A 705 18.04 -29.37 -7.10
C TYR A 705 18.11 -27.94 -6.54
N ASN A 706 18.31 -27.77 -5.23
CA ASN A 706 18.53 -26.44 -4.67
C ASN A 706 19.82 -25.82 -5.24
N ASN A 707 19.71 -24.66 -5.88
CA ASN A 707 20.81 -23.92 -6.49
C ASN A 707 21.74 -23.21 -5.48
N SER A 708 21.38 -23.18 -4.19
CA SER A 708 22.13 -22.52 -3.12
C SER A 708 23.04 -23.50 -2.36
N THR A 709 24.35 -23.41 -2.61
CA THR A 709 25.38 -24.19 -1.91
C THR A 709 25.46 -23.87 -0.42
N LEU A 710 25.25 -22.61 -0.05
CA LEU A 710 25.25 -22.16 1.35
C LEU A 710 24.04 -22.70 2.12
N VAL A 711 22.83 -22.61 1.55
CA VAL A 711 21.61 -23.11 2.20
C VAL A 711 21.61 -24.64 2.28
N SER A 712 22.04 -25.35 1.23
CA SER A 712 22.18 -26.81 1.28
C SER A 712 23.23 -27.28 2.29
N THR A 713 24.31 -26.52 2.50
CA THR A 713 25.29 -26.78 3.58
C THR A 713 24.67 -26.53 4.96
N GLY A 714 23.90 -25.45 5.13
CA GLY A 714 23.17 -25.15 6.36
C GLY A 714 22.12 -26.22 6.71
N LEU A 715 21.30 -26.63 5.74
CA LEU A 715 20.33 -27.73 5.86
C LEU A 715 21.01 -29.05 6.27
N TRP A 716 22.17 -29.38 5.70
CA TRP A 716 22.92 -30.57 6.12
C TRP A 716 23.46 -30.47 7.55
N LEU A 717 23.94 -29.29 7.95
CA LEU A 717 24.39 -29.05 9.32
C LEU A 717 23.24 -29.17 10.32
N MET A 718 22.08 -28.57 10.03
CA MET A 718 20.85 -28.71 10.83
C MET A 718 20.36 -30.16 10.88
N GLN A 719 20.29 -30.85 9.74
CA GLN A 719 19.97 -32.28 9.64
C GLN A 719 20.86 -33.13 10.57
N LYS A 720 22.17 -32.87 10.59
CA LYS A 720 23.14 -33.61 11.42
C LYS A 720 23.08 -33.23 12.91
N LEU A 721 22.84 -31.97 13.26
CA LEU A 721 22.80 -31.50 14.65
C LEU A 721 21.45 -31.76 15.33
N LYS A 722 20.32 -31.57 14.63
CA LYS A 722 18.96 -31.73 15.15
C LYS A 722 18.37 -33.14 14.97
N LYS A 723 19.04 -34.02 14.21
CA LYS A 723 18.57 -35.39 13.83
C LYS A 723 17.19 -35.41 13.15
N SER A 724 16.89 -34.38 12.35
CA SER A 724 15.54 -34.15 11.83
C SER A 724 15.07 -35.17 10.78
N GLY A 725 13.90 -35.75 11.01
CA GLY A 725 13.17 -36.61 10.08
C GLY A 725 12.63 -35.82 8.87
N SER A 726 11.94 -34.70 9.12
CA SER A 726 11.42 -33.82 8.06
C SER A 726 12.50 -33.35 7.09
N LEU A 727 13.69 -32.96 7.58
CA LEU A 727 14.82 -32.60 6.73
C LEU A 727 15.42 -33.79 5.97
N LEU A 728 15.47 -34.99 6.55
CA LEU A 728 15.87 -36.21 5.81
C LEU A 728 14.90 -36.51 4.66
N GLN A 729 13.60 -36.41 4.89
CA GLN A 729 12.56 -36.64 3.90
C GLN A 729 12.53 -35.55 2.80
N LEU A 730 12.70 -34.27 3.15
CA LEU A 730 12.82 -33.16 2.18
C LEU A 730 14.06 -33.26 1.28
N THR A 731 15.14 -33.85 1.80
CA THR A 731 16.42 -34.01 1.07
C THR A 731 16.58 -35.37 0.39
N PHE A 732 15.56 -36.25 0.44
CA PHE A 732 15.59 -37.63 -0.06
C PHE A 732 16.76 -38.45 0.51
N ARG A 733 16.90 -38.42 1.83
CA ARG A 733 17.93 -39.13 2.62
C ARG A 733 17.35 -40.07 3.67
N ASP A 734 16.04 -40.19 3.69
CA ASP A 734 15.23 -41.13 4.46
C ASP A 734 15.25 -42.56 3.88
N ASN A 735 15.59 -42.72 2.60
CA ASN A 735 15.84 -44.03 1.99
C ASN A 735 17.05 -43.99 1.03
N ALA A 736 17.60 -45.17 0.71
CA ALA A 736 18.64 -45.33 -0.31
C ALA A 736 18.06 -45.48 -1.73
N ASP A 737 16.79 -45.89 -1.84
CA ASP A 737 16.04 -45.90 -3.09
C ASP A 737 15.10 -44.69 -3.12
N LEU A 738 15.30 -43.79 -4.08
CA LEU A 738 14.50 -42.56 -4.22
C LEU A 738 13.01 -42.83 -4.41
N ARG A 739 12.62 -43.99 -4.97
CA ARG A 739 11.20 -44.40 -5.10
C ARG A 739 10.60 -44.97 -3.81
N LYS A 740 11.42 -45.10 -2.76
CA LYS A 740 11.00 -45.47 -1.40
C LYS A 740 11.12 -44.30 -0.41
N CYS A 741 11.61 -43.14 -0.83
CA CYS A 741 11.56 -41.92 -0.02
C CYS A 741 10.11 -41.41 0.13
N PHE A 742 9.81 -40.82 1.29
CA PHE A 742 8.49 -40.34 1.67
C PHE A 742 7.86 -39.42 0.61
N LEU A 743 8.61 -38.42 0.11
CA LEU A 743 8.09 -37.47 -0.88
C LEU A 743 7.68 -38.13 -2.21
N TYR A 744 8.40 -39.17 -2.65
CA TYR A 744 8.01 -39.93 -3.84
C TYR A 744 6.72 -40.71 -3.59
N GLN A 745 6.64 -41.44 -2.48
CA GLN A 745 5.44 -42.20 -2.11
C GLN A 745 4.22 -41.30 -1.88
N LEU A 746 4.41 -40.08 -1.37
CA LEU A 746 3.39 -39.05 -1.24
C LEU A 746 3.00 -38.43 -2.59
N SER A 747 3.91 -38.37 -3.57
CA SER A 747 3.54 -37.92 -4.93
C SER A 747 2.53 -38.85 -5.59
N GLN A 748 2.64 -40.16 -5.34
CA GLN A 748 1.74 -41.20 -5.87
C GLN A 748 0.33 -41.19 -5.23
N LYS A 749 0.05 -40.28 -4.28
CA LYS A 749 -1.25 -40.19 -3.60
C LYS A 749 -2.10 -39.09 -4.23
N THR A 750 -3.34 -39.44 -4.54
CA THR A 750 -4.41 -38.48 -4.89
C THR A 750 -4.67 -37.52 -3.74
N GLY A 751 -4.98 -36.26 -4.05
CA GLY A 751 -5.31 -35.25 -3.03
C GLY A 751 -5.57 -33.87 -3.61
N LEU A 752 -4.64 -33.36 -4.42
CA LEU A 752 -4.73 -31.98 -4.96
C LEU A 752 -5.93 -31.78 -5.89
N GLN A 753 -6.37 -32.82 -6.60
CA GLN A 753 -7.46 -32.72 -7.58
C GLN A 753 -8.88 -32.73 -6.97
N TYR A 754 -8.98 -32.69 -5.64
CA TYR A 754 -10.25 -32.55 -4.94
C TYR A 754 -10.59 -31.09 -4.59
N PHE A 755 -9.67 -30.15 -4.77
CA PHE A 755 -9.91 -28.72 -4.55
C PHE A 755 -10.53 -28.05 -5.79
N LYS A 756 -11.37 -27.03 -5.57
CA LYS A 756 -11.79 -26.05 -6.60
C LYS A 756 -10.58 -25.26 -7.12
N ASN A 757 -9.70 -24.81 -6.23
CA ASN A 757 -8.50 -24.05 -6.57
C ASN A 757 -7.23 -24.65 -5.92
N VAL A 758 -6.19 -24.85 -6.72
CA VAL A 758 -4.82 -25.11 -6.24
C VAL A 758 -3.97 -23.90 -6.62
N VAL A 759 -3.47 -23.17 -5.61
CA VAL A 759 -2.79 -21.88 -5.78
C VAL A 759 -1.35 -22.01 -5.27
N LEU A 760 -0.39 -21.97 -6.18
CA LEU A 760 1.04 -22.17 -5.88
C LEU A 760 1.79 -20.84 -5.95
N VAL A 761 2.08 -20.22 -4.81
CA VAL A 761 2.80 -18.95 -4.71
C VAL A 761 4.30 -19.21 -4.54
N ALA A 762 5.11 -18.62 -5.42
CA ALA A 762 6.55 -18.84 -5.46
C ALA A 762 7.31 -17.56 -5.83
N SER A 763 8.48 -17.34 -5.23
CA SER A 763 9.41 -16.29 -5.64
C SER A 763 10.72 -16.89 -6.16
N PRO A 764 11.26 -16.44 -7.31
CA PRO A 764 12.59 -16.86 -7.77
C PRO A 764 13.72 -16.25 -6.92
N GLN A 765 13.40 -15.35 -5.98
CA GLN A 765 14.34 -14.82 -4.99
C GLN A 765 14.47 -15.74 -3.75
N ASP A 766 13.57 -16.72 -3.58
CA ASP A 766 13.65 -17.75 -2.53
C ASP A 766 14.83 -18.70 -2.82
N ARG A 767 15.66 -18.96 -1.79
CA ARG A 767 16.81 -19.88 -1.84
C ARG A 767 16.69 -21.02 -0.82
N TYR A 768 15.64 -21.01 -0.01
CA TYR A 768 15.31 -22.04 0.97
C TYR A 768 14.54 -23.17 0.29
N VAL A 769 13.48 -22.80 -0.43
CA VAL A 769 12.70 -23.73 -1.25
C VAL A 769 13.02 -23.48 -2.73
N PRO A 770 13.42 -24.50 -3.51
CA PRO A 770 13.68 -24.31 -4.93
C PRO A 770 12.42 -23.86 -5.66
N PHE A 771 12.50 -22.78 -6.43
CA PHE A 771 11.37 -22.16 -7.15
C PHE A 771 10.53 -23.17 -7.96
N HIS A 772 11.17 -24.11 -8.66
CA HIS A 772 10.51 -25.18 -9.41
C HIS A 772 9.83 -26.24 -8.52
N SER A 773 10.27 -26.41 -7.27
CA SER A 773 9.61 -27.27 -6.28
C SER A 773 8.31 -26.61 -5.80
N ALA A 774 8.32 -25.29 -5.56
CA ALA A 774 7.13 -24.51 -5.22
C ALA A 774 6.07 -24.49 -6.33
N ARG A 775 6.48 -24.36 -7.60
CA ARG A 775 5.59 -24.42 -8.77
C ARG A 775 5.11 -25.84 -9.16
N ILE A 776 5.62 -26.90 -8.53
CA ILE A 776 5.49 -28.29 -9.02
C ILE A 776 5.86 -28.35 -10.52
N GLU A 777 7.10 -27.99 -10.85
CA GLU A 777 7.60 -27.88 -12.21
C GLU A 777 8.96 -28.57 -12.40
N MET A 778 9.24 -28.92 -13.65
CA MET A 778 10.53 -29.41 -14.13
C MET A 778 11.62 -28.32 -14.03
N CYS A 779 12.90 -28.71 -14.05
CA CYS A 779 14.00 -27.75 -14.10
C CYS A 779 15.17 -28.20 -14.98
N LYS A 780 16.00 -27.22 -15.40
CA LYS A 780 17.19 -27.39 -16.24
C LYS A 780 18.20 -28.43 -15.72
N ASN A 781 18.26 -28.64 -14.41
CA ASN A 781 19.17 -29.60 -13.78
C ASN A 781 18.57 -31.02 -13.82
N ALA A 782 17.28 -31.16 -13.47
CA ALA A 782 16.54 -32.42 -13.57
C ALA A 782 16.53 -33.00 -15.00
N LEU A 783 16.35 -32.14 -16.02
CA LEU A 783 16.39 -32.53 -17.44
C LEU A 783 17.75 -33.07 -17.92
N LYS A 784 18.84 -32.80 -17.19
CA LYS A 784 20.20 -33.26 -17.51
C LYS A 784 20.63 -34.46 -16.66
N ASP A 785 20.00 -34.67 -15.51
CA ASP A 785 20.31 -35.76 -14.59
C ASP A 785 19.66 -37.08 -15.07
N ARG A 786 20.50 -38.04 -15.46
CA ARG A 786 20.06 -39.37 -15.95
C ARG A 786 19.64 -40.34 -14.83
N HIS A 787 19.93 -40.03 -13.57
CA HIS A 787 19.71 -40.91 -12.42
C HIS A 787 18.54 -40.44 -11.57
N THR A 788 18.53 -39.17 -11.15
CA THR A 788 17.48 -38.63 -10.27
C THR A 788 16.40 -37.87 -11.05
N GLY A 789 16.73 -37.34 -12.24
CA GLY A 789 15.80 -36.62 -13.12
C GLY A 789 14.55 -37.41 -13.52
N PRO A 790 14.63 -38.70 -13.88
CA PRO A 790 13.45 -39.51 -14.16
C PRO A 790 12.50 -39.66 -12.96
N VAL A 791 13.05 -39.82 -11.75
CA VAL A 791 12.26 -39.90 -10.50
C VAL A 791 11.55 -38.57 -10.23
N TYR A 792 12.24 -37.46 -10.47
CA TYR A 792 11.67 -36.11 -10.35
C TYR A 792 10.54 -35.88 -11.38
N ALA A 793 10.71 -36.35 -12.62
CA ALA A 793 9.70 -36.30 -13.67
C ALA A 793 8.46 -37.17 -13.36
N GLU A 794 8.65 -38.36 -12.78
CA GLU A 794 7.56 -39.20 -12.26
C GLU A 794 6.76 -38.46 -11.19
N MET A 795 7.42 -37.84 -10.20
CA MET A 795 6.73 -37.12 -9.13
C MET A 795 5.89 -35.92 -9.64
N ILE A 796 6.39 -35.19 -10.62
CA ILE A 796 5.64 -34.11 -11.29
C ILE A 796 4.39 -34.68 -11.96
N ASN A 797 4.52 -35.77 -12.72
CA ASN A 797 3.38 -36.40 -13.39
C ASN A 797 2.35 -36.95 -12.38
N ASN A 798 2.79 -37.61 -11.31
CA ASN A 798 1.90 -38.14 -10.28
C ASN A 798 1.02 -37.06 -9.63
N LEU A 799 1.54 -35.83 -9.51
CA LEU A 799 0.82 -34.69 -8.93
C LEU A 799 -0.02 -33.90 -9.94
N LEU A 800 0.46 -33.74 -11.18
CA LEU A 800 -0.21 -32.89 -12.18
C LEU A 800 -1.21 -33.65 -13.07
N GLN A 801 -0.98 -34.92 -13.40
CA GLN A 801 -1.91 -35.69 -14.24
C GLN A 801 -3.33 -35.79 -13.63
N PRO A 802 -3.51 -35.99 -12.30
CA PRO A 802 -4.84 -35.96 -11.68
C PRO A 802 -5.53 -34.59 -11.77
N LEU A 803 -4.77 -33.49 -11.73
CA LEU A 803 -5.29 -32.13 -11.84
C LEU A 803 -5.82 -31.84 -13.26
N ILE A 804 -5.11 -32.30 -14.29
CA ILE A 804 -5.53 -32.13 -15.69
C ILE A 804 -6.84 -32.88 -15.97
N GLY A 805 -7.04 -34.05 -15.34
CA GLY A 805 -8.27 -34.84 -15.48
C GLY A 805 -9.47 -34.33 -14.67
N ALA A 806 -9.27 -33.43 -13.70
CA ALA A 806 -10.33 -32.92 -12.83
C ALA A 806 -10.91 -31.61 -13.39
N LYS A 807 -12.13 -31.66 -13.93
CA LYS A 807 -12.79 -30.51 -14.58
C LYS A 807 -12.92 -29.31 -13.67
N ASP A 808 -13.46 -29.54 -12.48
CA ASP A 808 -13.85 -28.47 -11.54
C ASP A 808 -12.67 -27.95 -10.69
N CYS A 809 -11.45 -28.44 -10.96
CA CYS A 809 -10.21 -27.99 -10.34
C CYS A 809 -9.47 -27.02 -11.27
N THR A 810 -9.18 -25.81 -10.79
CA THR A 810 -8.27 -24.86 -11.44
C THR A 810 -6.91 -24.90 -10.75
N LEU A 811 -5.82 -24.91 -11.53
CA LEU A 811 -4.46 -24.70 -11.01
C LEU A 811 -4.00 -23.29 -11.38
N ILE A 812 -3.41 -22.60 -10.41
CA ILE A 812 -2.86 -21.26 -10.54
C ILE A 812 -1.42 -21.26 -9.99
N ARG A 813 -0.46 -20.65 -10.69
CA ARG A 813 0.91 -20.40 -10.19
C ARG A 813 1.18 -18.89 -10.12
N HIS A 814 1.66 -18.40 -8.98
CA HIS A 814 1.90 -16.97 -8.71
C HIS A 814 3.39 -16.62 -8.64
N ASN A 815 3.81 -15.85 -9.64
CA ASN A 815 5.09 -15.19 -9.92
C ASN A 815 5.46 -14.00 -9.03
N VAL A 816 5.95 -14.18 -7.79
CA VAL A 816 6.19 -13.03 -6.89
C VAL A 816 7.62 -12.50 -6.97
N PHE A 817 7.78 -11.25 -7.41
CA PHE A 817 9.04 -10.51 -7.42
C PHE A 817 8.99 -9.35 -6.41
N HIS A 818 9.46 -9.65 -5.20
CA HIS A 818 9.49 -8.72 -4.06
C HIS A 818 10.55 -7.62 -4.25
N ALA A 819 10.22 -6.41 -3.80
CA ALA A 819 11.18 -5.32 -3.64
C ALA A 819 11.97 -5.50 -2.32
N LEU A 820 13.05 -6.28 -2.37
CA LEU A 820 13.84 -6.59 -1.17
C LEU A 820 15.06 -5.65 -1.06
N PRO A 821 15.30 -5.02 0.10
CA PRO A 821 16.51 -4.21 0.30
C PRO A 821 17.78 -5.09 0.24
N ASN A 822 18.90 -4.50 -0.15
CA ASN A 822 20.19 -5.21 -0.29
C ASN A 822 20.81 -5.56 1.08
N THR A 823 20.31 -6.64 1.69
CA THR A 823 20.73 -7.13 3.01
C THR A 823 21.34 -8.54 2.96
N ALA A 824 21.99 -8.97 4.04
CA ALA A 824 22.46 -10.35 4.20
C ALA A 824 21.30 -11.38 4.11
N ASN A 825 20.12 -11.05 4.63
CA ASN A 825 18.92 -11.91 4.51
C ASN A 825 18.46 -12.05 3.05
N THR A 826 18.60 -10.99 2.25
CA THR A 826 18.30 -11.00 0.81
C THR A 826 19.34 -11.79 0.03
N LEU A 827 20.63 -11.62 0.33
CA LEU A 827 21.74 -12.39 -0.27
C LEU A 827 21.63 -13.90 0.01
N ILE A 828 21.14 -14.28 1.19
CA ILE A 828 20.91 -15.69 1.57
C ILE A 828 19.53 -16.19 1.09
N GLY A 829 18.66 -15.31 0.58
CA GLY A 829 17.30 -15.64 0.11
C GLY A 829 16.28 -15.89 1.23
N ARG A 830 16.66 -15.70 2.50
CA ARG A 830 15.76 -15.77 3.66
C ARG A 830 14.68 -14.68 3.59
N ALA A 831 15.05 -13.50 3.10
CA ALA A 831 14.11 -12.38 2.98
C ALA A 831 12.91 -12.71 2.08
N ALA A 832 13.14 -13.35 0.92
CA ALA A 832 12.05 -13.77 0.03
C ALA A 832 11.20 -14.91 0.62
N HIS A 833 11.82 -15.89 1.27
CA HIS A 833 11.13 -17.03 1.90
C HIS A 833 10.15 -16.60 3.01
N ILE A 834 10.37 -15.42 3.60
CA ILE A 834 9.59 -14.86 4.71
C ILE A 834 8.72 -13.68 4.26
N ALA A 835 9.10 -12.94 3.21
CA ALA A 835 8.27 -11.85 2.66
C ALA A 835 6.91 -12.31 2.11
N VAL A 836 6.73 -13.62 1.85
CA VAL A 836 5.42 -14.22 1.56
C VAL A 836 4.50 -14.37 2.80
N LEU A 837 4.97 -13.95 3.98
CA LEU A 837 4.24 -13.93 5.26
C LEU A 837 4.30 -12.55 5.94
N ASP A 838 5.49 -11.97 6.04
CA ASP A 838 5.74 -10.76 6.86
C ASP A 838 5.50 -9.44 6.11
N SER A 839 5.35 -9.46 4.79
CA SER A 839 5.20 -8.23 3.99
C SER A 839 3.73 -7.84 3.87
N GLU A 840 3.32 -6.89 4.71
CA GLU A 840 2.00 -6.21 4.68
C GLU A 840 1.61 -5.85 3.23
N LEU A 841 2.45 -5.06 2.53
CA LEU A 841 2.28 -4.67 1.13
C LEU A 841 2.10 -5.84 0.13
N PHE A 842 2.76 -6.98 0.33
CA PHE A 842 2.60 -8.12 -0.57
C PHE A 842 1.29 -8.87 -0.31
N LEU A 843 1.02 -9.21 0.94
CA LEU A 843 -0.18 -9.99 1.28
C LEU A 843 -1.44 -9.22 0.95
N GLU A 844 -1.48 -7.92 1.29
CA GLU A 844 -2.64 -7.09 1.03
C GLU A 844 -2.91 -6.94 -0.47
N LYS A 845 -1.89 -6.57 -1.27
CA LYS A 845 -1.99 -6.53 -2.74
C LYS A 845 -2.38 -7.89 -3.33
N PHE A 846 -1.81 -8.99 -2.82
CA PHE A 846 -2.15 -10.34 -3.29
C PHE A 846 -3.63 -10.65 -3.06
N PHE A 847 -4.15 -10.40 -1.86
CA PHE A 847 -5.54 -10.70 -1.53
C PHE A 847 -6.53 -9.77 -2.24
N LEU A 848 -6.35 -8.45 -2.15
CA LEU A 848 -7.27 -7.45 -2.71
C LEU A 848 -7.42 -7.53 -4.24
N VAL A 849 -6.35 -7.88 -4.97
CA VAL A 849 -6.37 -7.93 -6.44
C VAL A 849 -6.82 -9.28 -7.00
N ALA A 850 -6.53 -10.39 -6.31
CA ALA A 850 -6.83 -11.74 -6.80
C ALA A 850 -7.19 -12.76 -5.70
N GLY A 851 -6.44 -12.78 -4.60
CA GLY A 851 -6.45 -13.88 -3.63
C GLY A 851 -7.79 -14.16 -2.95
N LEU A 852 -8.60 -13.12 -2.69
CA LEU A 852 -9.91 -13.27 -2.05
C LEU A 852 -10.91 -14.06 -2.93
N ASN A 853 -10.79 -13.97 -4.26
CA ASN A 853 -11.63 -14.73 -5.19
C ASN A 853 -11.39 -16.25 -5.11
N TYR A 854 -10.27 -16.71 -4.54
CA TYR A 854 -10.06 -18.12 -4.27
C TYR A 854 -10.79 -18.61 -3.01
N PHE A 855 -11.29 -17.72 -2.14
CA PHE A 855 -12.05 -18.09 -0.95
C PHE A 855 -13.56 -17.91 -1.13
N LYS A 856 -13.98 -17.06 -2.07
CA LYS A 856 -15.35 -17.02 -2.63
C LYS A 856 -15.75 -18.38 -3.25
#